data_AF-A0A8A4TMG0-F1
#
_entry.id   AF-A0A8A4TMG0-F1
#
_cell.length_a   1.000
_cell.length_b   1.000
_cell.length_c   1.000
_cell.angle_alpha   90.00
_cell.angle_beta   90.00
_cell.angle_gamma   90.00
#
_symmetry.space_group_name_H-M   'P 1'
#
loop_
_entity.id
_entity.type
_entity.pdbx_description
1 polymer ?
#
loop_
_entity_poly.entity_id
_entity_poly.type
_entity_poly.pdbx_seq_one_letter_code
_entity_poly.pdbx_strand_id
1 'polypeptide(L)'
;MLLTLFSMTLFAQALPVDYDIVYVRWPRTAGVAPELPQGEDMYRVEPGADLVLLKRDGSEVVLVDCTTCCVQDPMLSFDGNWVYYTKMLDATDVLSPSLLFKIRTDGQGGEIQLTFDDGFRTANHQGNDELTDDLGNYFSIRDMGPAPMPDGRIVFTSNRNGLIGFIQGTNRNLAWVPESGVAQLFVIDDHGGELTSGELANLRQLEYGNLRMALHPFMLKDGRILYTNWEPVGRKFLYAMSTLFAVNPDGSALRAITEPHDHHKNVDHFATQLTSGHVIHGQYYPRNNFGYGILARFPIDVGPVEYTADPVDQANTYNGWGTSYRNFDRKEWVSLTTHTDPGDCEAPNDSGKYAMPAAAPNNALLTAYSPGKVNWFDACGGIETLRSGIYLVPADIAETGFVTDPNQLVPILNSDTYNEIWPRPVVSYQSIYGQPQPDRINPVDPLLPDDSRLQPAEPSAIVGTSSLYNRESAPLGGDPFEQSGSREIAAGNWLIQGADSGLIADEDIYAVRIVGVVPKPFRRPIDRWDPATVDAWNAVSHLLMDPRMDSIVDGYAATHQERWKIIAEIPVRKRNAQGQVVLDQAGNPDTSFAAKVPAHTPFFFQGIDENGMTLFSEMTWRGTVPGEVRTDCGGCHAHSIEPFPYRGTASWRRDPLAVNGLADSDPMIANGLWDVIEKTPLLTRDAQNQPAIQVEDKGMIDVEYHRDILPILQNRCVGCHHSDQSDTSLVLDGTGPLDDPYFRLVRDTNATFGPTPPNGSNYRYPQLTRYIRAMQSRQSLLVWKLMGSRLDGRSNDTRPGDLDFEPHGPAHNATPAEIRTIARWIDLGCAVDFPGEVHAGYRYTDDNLLPVVHIASPKPGHQARFDGVLKVGLVDVESGIDWDSLQIEIDTDPFTGPGLQPVSTDGIDVTDDPTVIERQWEDLPRNQDILLAVTVRDRAGNRNRATVRFSFETLAQGCFNPRDLWPLLPQWSSSEASVLDLARLVSCL
;
A
#
# COMPACT_ATOMS: atom_id res chain seq x y z
N MET A 1 -66.14 23.73 -35.17
CA MET A 1 -65.34 22.86 -34.29
C MET A 1 -63.88 23.25 -34.45
N LEU A 2 -63.39 24.10 -33.55
CA LEU A 2 -61.94 24.31 -33.35
C LEU A 2 -61.50 23.27 -32.32
N LEU A 3 -60.52 22.44 -32.65
CA LEU A 3 -59.79 21.62 -31.67
C LEU A 3 -58.60 22.43 -31.16
N THR A 4 -58.66 22.82 -29.89
CA THR A 4 -57.53 23.34 -29.12
C THR A 4 -56.57 22.20 -28.77
N LEU A 5 -55.32 22.29 -29.26
CA LEU A 5 -54.18 21.54 -28.73
C LEU A 5 -53.88 22.03 -27.31
N PHE A 6 -54.12 21.16 -26.31
CA PHE A 6 -53.57 21.35 -24.97
C PHE A 6 -52.09 20.92 -25.02
N SER A 7 -51.19 21.90 -24.91
CA SER A 7 -49.79 21.63 -24.55
C SER A 7 -49.80 21.20 -23.08
N MET A 8 -49.57 19.92 -22.81
CA MET A 8 -49.24 19.44 -21.47
C MET A 8 -47.81 19.93 -21.16
N THR A 9 -47.72 21.00 -20.40
CA THR A 9 -46.49 21.36 -19.69
C THR A 9 -46.38 20.38 -18.52
N LEU A 10 -45.44 19.42 -18.62
CA LEU A 10 -45.00 18.68 -17.44
C LEU A 10 -44.35 19.69 -16.49
N PHE A 11 -44.95 19.90 -15.32
CA PHE A 11 -44.30 20.65 -14.25
C PHE A 11 -43.19 19.76 -13.68
N ALA A 12 -41.93 20.17 -13.84
CA ALA A 12 -40.84 19.63 -13.04
C ALA A 12 -41.13 19.94 -11.57
N GLN A 13 -41.07 18.93 -10.71
CA GLN A 13 -41.27 19.11 -9.28
C GLN A 13 -39.94 19.58 -8.70
N ALA A 14 -39.95 20.68 -7.94
CA ALA A 14 -38.78 21.16 -7.22
C ALA A 14 -38.22 20.04 -6.32
N LEU A 15 -36.90 19.98 -6.21
CA LEU A 15 -36.23 19.00 -5.38
C LEU A 15 -36.62 19.18 -3.90
N PRO A 16 -36.63 18.12 -3.10
CA PRO A 16 -36.80 18.22 -1.65
C PRO A 16 -35.55 18.78 -0.94
N VAL A 17 -34.53 19.20 -1.70
CA VAL A 17 -33.31 19.88 -1.24
C VAL A 17 -33.20 21.26 -1.89
N ASP A 18 -32.50 22.18 -1.24
CA ASP A 18 -32.36 23.56 -1.69
C ASP A 18 -31.07 23.85 -2.46
N TYR A 19 -30.38 22.81 -2.95
CA TYR A 19 -29.14 22.89 -3.74
C TYR A 19 -29.21 22.08 -5.03
N ASP A 20 -28.36 22.40 -6.01
CA ASP A 20 -28.20 21.59 -7.23
C ASP A 20 -27.36 20.34 -6.89
N ILE A 21 -27.47 19.27 -7.67
CA ILE A 21 -26.70 18.03 -7.48
C ILE A 21 -26.01 17.69 -8.80
N VAL A 22 -24.69 17.47 -8.77
CA VAL A 22 -24.01 16.82 -9.88
C VAL A 22 -23.97 15.32 -9.61
N TYR A 23 -24.16 14.52 -10.65
CA TYR A 23 -24.15 13.07 -10.56
C TYR A 23 -23.79 12.47 -11.91
N VAL A 24 -23.53 11.16 -11.93
CA VAL A 24 -23.33 10.41 -13.17
C VAL A 24 -24.59 9.59 -13.45
N ARG A 25 -25.10 9.66 -14.67
CA ARG A 25 -26.16 8.76 -15.13
C ARG A 25 -25.59 7.79 -16.14
N TRP A 26 -26.00 6.54 -16.03
CA TRP A 26 -25.54 5.50 -16.93
C TRP A 26 -26.71 4.71 -17.52
N PRO A 27 -26.78 4.44 -18.84
CA PRO A 27 -27.94 3.81 -19.46
C PRO A 27 -28.32 2.48 -18.82
N ARG A 28 -29.62 2.31 -18.56
CA ARG A 28 -30.19 1.08 -18.04
C ARG A 28 -30.76 0.26 -19.20
N THR A 29 -30.22 -0.94 -19.38
CA THR A 29 -30.76 -1.91 -20.35
C THR A 29 -31.42 -3.07 -19.61
N ALA A 30 -32.70 -3.30 -19.88
CA ALA A 30 -33.45 -4.36 -19.21
C ALA A 30 -32.82 -5.74 -19.43
N GLY A 31 -32.55 -6.46 -18.34
CA GLY A 31 -31.94 -7.79 -18.38
C GLY A 31 -30.43 -7.81 -18.65
N VAL A 32 -29.76 -6.66 -18.67
CA VAL A 32 -28.29 -6.56 -18.84
C VAL A 32 -27.69 -5.97 -17.56
N ALA A 33 -26.65 -6.62 -17.04
CA ALA A 33 -25.92 -6.08 -15.91
C ALA A 33 -25.11 -4.87 -16.33
N PRO A 34 -25.11 -3.81 -15.52
CA PRO A 34 -24.09 -2.79 -15.61
C PRO A 34 -22.70 -3.30 -15.16
N GLU A 35 -21.65 -3.16 -15.97
CA GLU A 35 -20.24 -3.15 -15.54
C GLU A 35 -19.84 -1.78 -14.95
N LEU A 36 -20.17 -1.58 -13.67
CA LEU A 36 -19.63 -0.47 -12.87
C LEU A 36 -18.25 -0.85 -12.31
N PRO A 37 -17.31 0.11 -12.15
CA PRO A 37 -16.07 -0.13 -11.41
C PRO A 37 -16.38 -0.65 -10.01
N GLN A 38 -15.89 -1.84 -9.70
CA GLN A 38 -15.94 -2.43 -8.35
C GLN A 38 -14.54 -2.43 -7.74
N GLY A 39 -14.43 -2.80 -6.46
CA GLY A 39 -13.16 -2.75 -5.75
C GLY A 39 -12.10 -3.71 -6.31
N GLU A 40 -12.50 -4.71 -7.07
CA GLU A 40 -11.63 -5.73 -7.68
C GLU A 40 -11.41 -5.56 -9.19
N ASP A 41 -12.34 -4.88 -9.88
CA ASP A 41 -12.43 -4.78 -11.34
C ASP A 41 -12.44 -3.29 -11.76
N MET A 42 -11.51 -2.49 -11.21
CA MET A 42 -11.47 -1.03 -11.42
C MET A 42 -11.27 -0.58 -12.87
N TYR A 43 -10.83 -1.49 -13.74
CA TYR A 43 -10.48 -1.23 -15.14
C TYR A 43 -11.61 -1.51 -16.13
N ARG A 44 -12.65 -2.23 -15.70
CA ARG A 44 -13.78 -2.60 -16.56
C ARG A 44 -14.85 -1.53 -16.45
N VAL A 45 -15.06 -0.82 -17.55
CA VAL A 45 -16.02 0.27 -17.64
C VAL A 45 -16.74 0.18 -18.97
N GLU A 46 -18.04 0.48 -18.95
CA GLU A 46 -18.85 0.52 -20.16
C GLU A 46 -19.05 1.97 -20.64
N PRO A 47 -19.24 2.19 -21.96
CA PRO A 47 -19.52 3.50 -22.52
C PRO A 47 -20.89 4.03 -22.09
N GLY A 48 -21.10 5.34 -22.26
CA GLY A 48 -22.43 5.95 -22.15
C GLY A 48 -22.69 6.71 -20.86
N ALA A 49 -21.70 6.82 -19.96
CA ALA A 49 -21.90 7.46 -18.65
C ALA A 49 -21.72 8.99 -18.74
N ASP A 50 -22.82 9.72 -18.62
CA ASP A 50 -22.87 11.19 -18.71
C ASP A 50 -22.59 11.84 -17.36
N LEU A 51 -21.99 13.04 -17.38
CA LEU A 51 -21.99 13.94 -16.22
C LEU A 51 -23.21 14.88 -16.30
N VAL A 52 -24.05 14.88 -15.27
CA VAL A 52 -25.32 15.62 -15.27
C VAL A 52 -25.44 16.50 -14.04
N LEU A 53 -25.97 17.70 -14.25
CA LEU A 53 -26.35 18.63 -13.22
C LEU A 53 -27.88 18.66 -13.07
N LEU A 54 -28.37 18.13 -11.96
CA LEU A 54 -29.76 18.21 -11.53
C LEU A 54 -29.98 19.54 -10.79
N LYS A 55 -30.80 20.41 -11.37
CA LYS A 55 -31.15 21.72 -10.81
C LYS A 55 -32.17 21.59 -9.70
N ARG A 56 -32.17 22.55 -8.76
CA ARG A 56 -33.15 22.68 -7.67
C ARG A 56 -34.61 22.62 -8.12
N ASP A 57 -34.91 23.09 -9.34
CA ASP A 57 -36.26 23.05 -9.91
C ASP A 57 -36.66 21.70 -10.51
N GLY A 58 -35.77 20.70 -10.46
CA GLY A 58 -35.94 19.36 -11.01
C GLY A 58 -35.52 19.23 -12.48
N SER A 59 -35.03 20.29 -13.13
CA SER A 59 -34.51 20.21 -14.50
C SER A 59 -33.09 19.64 -14.55
N GLU A 60 -32.72 19.02 -15.65
CA GLU A 60 -31.40 18.40 -15.84
C GLU A 60 -30.61 19.11 -16.95
N VAL A 61 -29.31 19.30 -16.71
CA VAL A 61 -28.36 19.81 -17.70
C VAL A 61 -27.22 18.80 -17.83
N VAL A 62 -27.02 18.27 -19.04
CA VAL A 62 -25.88 17.41 -19.35
C VAL A 62 -24.65 18.29 -19.47
N LEU A 63 -23.68 18.11 -18.57
CA LEU A 63 -22.40 18.84 -18.57
C LEU A 63 -21.39 18.17 -19.51
N VAL A 64 -21.38 16.84 -19.52
CA VAL A 64 -20.57 16.01 -20.42
C VAL A 64 -21.48 14.92 -20.99
N ASP A 65 -21.67 14.95 -22.30
CA ASP A 65 -22.42 13.94 -23.06
C ASP A 65 -21.43 12.87 -23.53
N CYS A 66 -21.60 11.65 -23.04
CA CYS A 66 -20.75 10.53 -23.38
C CYS A 66 -21.51 9.49 -24.18
N THR A 67 -21.18 9.35 -25.46
CA THR A 67 -21.65 8.23 -26.28
C THR A 67 -20.69 7.05 -26.23
N THR A 68 -19.40 7.29 -26.48
CA THR A 68 -18.34 6.26 -26.43
C THR A 68 -17.44 6.40 -25.21
N CYS A 69 -17.35 7.59 -24.60
CA CYS A 69 -16.64 7.80 -23.35
C CYS A 69 -17.43 7.30 -22.12
N CYS A 70 -16.79 7.36 -20.96
CA CYS A 70 -17.39 7.05 -19.67
C CYS A 70 -16.88 8.06 -18.61
N VAL A 71 -17.79 8.83 -18.01
CA VAL A 71 -17.47 9.73 -16.87
C VAL A 71 -17.65 9.01 -15.54
N GLN A 72 -16.72 9.24 -14.61
CA GLN A 72 -16.72 8.64 -13.28
C GLN A 72 -16.26 9.64 -12.21
N ASP A 73 -16.50 9.30 -10.95
CA ASP A 73 -15.92 9.96 -9.76
C ASP A 73 -16.03 11.51 -9.70
N PRO A 74 -17.22 12.11 -9.89
CA PRO A 74 -17.36 13.55 -9.72
C PRO A 74 -17.00 13.99 -8.29
N MET A 75 -16.23 15.06 -8.18
CA MET A 75 -15.85 15.73 -6.94
C MET A 75 -15.90 17.25 -7.10
N LEU A 76 -16.34 17.97 -6.08
CA LEU A 76 -16.52 19.43 -6.13
C LEU A 76 -15.28 20.16 -5.63
N SER A 77 -14.94 21.29 -6.26
CA SER A 77 -14.03 22.27 -5.67
C SER A 77 -14.59 22.82 -4.36
N PHE A 78 -13.73 23.33 -3.48
CA PHE A 78 -14.18 23.83 -2.17
C PHE A 78 -15.16 25.01 -2.25
N ASP A 79 -15.13 25.79 -3.34
CA ASP A 79 -16.08 26.88 -3.59
C ASP A 79 -17.38 26.41 -4.29
N GLY A 80 -17.46 25.13 -4.71
CA GLY A 80 -18.60 24.54 -5.40
C GLY A 80 -18.76 24.97 -6.86
N ASN A 81 -17.76 25.62 -7.45
CA ASN A 81 -17.86 26.17 -8.80
C ASN A 81 -17.30 25.25 -9.90
N TRP A 82 -16.53 24.25 -9.53
CA TRP A 82 -15.94 23.27 -10.44
C TRP A 82 -16.29 21.85 -10.01
N VAL A 83 -16.45 20.99 -11.01
CA VAL A 83 -16.53 19.53 -10.85
C VAL A 83 -15.27 18.94 -11.46
N TYR A 84 -14.45 18.27 -10.65
CA TYR A 84 -13.39 17.38 -11.08
C TYR A 84 -13.99 15.99 -11.33
N TYR A 85 -13.54 15.29 -12.35
CA TYR A 85 -14.05 13.96 -12.68
C TYR A 85 -13.02 13.16 -13.47
N THR A 86 -13.20 11.85 -13.43
CA THR A 86 -12.52 10.86 -14.25
C THR A 86 -13.24 10.75 -15.60
N LYS A 87 -12.50 10.67 -16.71
CA LYS A 87 -13.09 10.39 -18.04
C LYS A 87 -12.24 9.39 -18.80
N MET A 88 -12.79 8.22 -19.08
CA MET A 88 -12.26 7.33 -20.11
C MET A 88 -12.63 7.89 -21.47
N LEU A 89 -11.64 8.20 -22.31
CA LEU A 89 -11.86 8.94 -23.55
C LEU A 89 -12.70 8.14 -24.56
N ASP A 90 -12.52 6.82 -24.59
CA ASP A 90 -13.30 5.86 -25.36
C ASP A 90 -13.39 4.53 -24.61
N ALA A 91 -14.48 4.28 -23.91
CA ALA A 91 -14.72 3.04 -23.17
C ALA A 91 -15.04 1.83 -24.08
N THR A 92 -15.07 2.00 -25.40
CA THR A 92 -15.16 0.87 -26.35
C THR A 92 -13.80 0.30 -26.73
N ASP A 93 -12.71 0.98 -26.36
CA ASP A 93 -11.34 0.57 -26.62
C ASP A 93 -10.56 0.45 -25.29
N VAL A 94 -10.09 -0.76 -24.99
CA VAL A 94 -9.30 -1.04 -23.78
C VAL A 94 -7.99 -0.25 -23.73
N LEU A 95 -7.45 0.14 -24.91
CA LEU A 95 -6.25 0.97 -25.04
C LEU A 95 -6.55 2.48 -24.96
N SER A 96 -7.79 2.88 -24.73
CA SER A 96 -8.10 4.27 -24.44
C SER A 96 -7.70 4.62 -23.01
N PRO A 97 -7.04 5.76 -22.74
CA PRO A 97 -6.71 6.15 -21.38
C PRO A 97 -7.94 6.69 -20.63
N SER A 98 -7.86 6.63 -19.30
CA SER A 98 -8.70 7.44 -18.41
C SER A 98 -7.87 8.56 -17.82
N LEU A 99 -8.34 9.79 -17.97
CA LEU A 99 -7.66 11.01 -17.52
C LEU A 99 -8.59 11.86 -16.66
N LEU A 100 -8.00 12.78 -15.91
CA LEU A 100 -8.75 13.71 -15.07
C LEU A 100 -9.12 14.97 -15.84
N PHE A 101 -10.33 15.45 -15.60
CA PHE A 101 -10.85 16.68 -16.16
C PHE A 101 -11.53 17.51 -15.09
N LYS A 102 -11.73 18.79 -15.37
CA LYS A 102 -12.67 19.63 -14.64
C LYS A 102 -13.56 20.45 -15.56
N ILE A 103 -14.76 20.76 -15.09
CA ILE A 103 -15.73 21.62 -15.78
C ILE A 103 -16.44 22.52 -14.78
N ARG A 104 -16.89 23.69 -15.22
CA ARG A 104 -17.68 24.60 -14.40
C ARG A 104 -19.06 24.01 -14.08
N THR A 105 -19.54 24.22 -12.87
CA THR A 105 -20.90 23.83 -12.46
C THR A 105 -22.00 24.67 -13.12
N ASP A 106 -21.65 25.80 -13.74
CA ASP A 106 -22.56 26.61 -14.56
C ASP A 106 -22.56 26.20 -16.06
N GLY A 107 -21.74 25.22 -16.45
CA GLY A 107 -21.59 24.74 -17.82
C GLY A 107 -20.82 25.67 -18.76
N GLN A 108 -20.22 26.77 -18.26
CA GLN A 108 -19.43 27.68 -19.08
C GLN A 108 -17.98 27.20 -19.22
N GLY A 109 -17.31 27.59 -20.31
CA GLY A 109 -15.85 27.40 -20.48
C GLY A 109 -15.39 26.03 -20.97
N GLY A 110 -16.26 25.02 -21.02
CA GLY A 110 -15.93 23.68 -21.52
C GLY A 110 -15.06 22.84 -20.56
N GLU A 111 -14.67 21.65 -21.01
CA GLU A 111 -13.81 20.72 -20.26
C GLU A 111 -12.36 21.19 -20.26
N ILE A 112 -11.68 21.10 -19.11
CA ILE A 112 -10.24 21.30 -18.95
C ILE A 112 -9.62 19.96 -18.57
N GLN A 113 -8.68 19.46 -19.38
CA GLN A 113 -7.90 18.27 -19.06
C GLN A 113 -6.81 18.61 -18.03
N LEU A 114 -6.65 17.76 -17.02
CA LEU A 114 -5.72 17.95 -15.91
C LEU A 114 -4.53 16.98 -15.97
N THR A 115 -4.76 15.72 -16.33
CA THR A 115 -3.67 14.72 -16.44
C THR A 115 -3.40 14.32 -17.88
N PHE A 116 -2.29 13.62 -18.10
CA PHE A 116 -1.73 13.36 -19.43
C PHE A 116 -1.50 11.86 -19.64
N ASP A 117 -1.66 11.43 -20.89
CA ASP A 117 -1.24 10.12 -21.35
C ASP A 117 0.22 10.19 -21.82
N ASP A 118 1.13 10.24 -20.83
CA ASP A 118 2.58 10.36 -20.99
C ASP A 118 3.30 9.00 -20.97
N GLY A 119 2.54 7.91 -21.08
CA GLY A 119 3.05 6.54 -21.10
C GLY A 119 3.39 5.96 -19.72
N PHE A 120 3.56 4.63 -19.66
CA PHE A 120 3.96 3.96 -18.44
C PHE A 120 5.44 4.14 -18.14
N ARG A 121 5.80 3.98 -16.86
CA ARG A 121 7.18 3.98 -16.39
C ARG A 121 7.87 2.62 -16.48
N THR A 122 7.31 1.67 -17.23
CA THR A 122 7.89 0.32 -17.46
C THR A 122 9.30 0.37 -18.02
N ALA A 123 9.59 1.35 -18.90
CA ALA A 123 10.90 1.58 -19.50
C ALA A 123 11.98 2.09 -18.52
N ASN A 124 11.62 2.40 -17.27
CA ASN A 124 12.58 2.73 -16.22
C ASN A 124 13.32 1.50 -15.67
N HIS A 125 12.77 0.31 -15.88
CA HIS A 125 13.36 -0.94 -15.40
C HIS A 125 14.31 -1.53 -16.45
N GLN A 126 15.50 -1.92 -16.02
CA GLN A 126 16.51 -2.48 -16.92
C GLN A 126 15.94 -3.69 -17.69
N GLY A 127 16.23 -3.75 -18.99
CA GLY A 127 15.80 -4.85 -19.85
C GLY A 127 14.40 -4.71 -20.44
N ASN A 128 13.60 -3.72 -20.03
CA ASN A 128 12.35 -3.38 -20.73
C ASN A 128 12.63 -2.45 -21.93
N ASP A 129 13.37 -2.99 -22.92
CA ASP A 129 13.87 -2.23 -24.07
C ASP A 129 13.01 -2.39 -25.34
N GLU A 130 12.10 -3.38 -25.35
CA GLU A 130 11.22 -3.67 -26.48
C GLU A 130 9.81 -3.12 -26.25
N LEU A 131 9.12 -2.75 -27.33
CA LEU A 131 7.73 -2.29 -27.23
C LEU A 131 6.87 -3.30 -26.47
N THR A 132 7.01 -4.60 -26.75
CA THR A 132 6.19 -5.65 -26.11
C THR A 132 6.40 -5.80 -24.61
N ASP A 133 7.46 -5.20 -24.05
CA ASP A 133 7.72 -5.14 -22.62
C ASP A 133 7.00 -3.96 -21.95
N ASP A 134 6.36 -3.07 -22.72
CA ASP A 134 5.54 -1.98 -22.23
C ASP A 134 4.07 -2.43 -22.01
N LEU A 135 3.54 -2.11 -20.82
CA LEU A 135 2.14 -2.32 -20.47
C LEU A 135 1.20 -1.58 -21.43
N GLY A 136 1.66 -0.47 -22.03
CA GLY A 136 0.93 0.33 -23.01
C GLY A 136 0.41 -0.44 -24.23
N ASN A 137 0.96 -1.62 -24.54
CA ASN A 137 0.46 -2.48 -25.62
C ASN A 137 -0.79 -3.29 -25.27
N TYR A 138 -1.13 -3.34 -23.98
CA TYR A 138 -2.18 -4.20 -23.45
C TYR A 138 -3.28 -3.38 -22.78
N PHE A 139 -2.90 -2.26 -22.19
CA PHE A 139 -3.76 -1.41 -21.39
C PHE A 139 -3.16 0.00 -21.34
N SER A 140 -3.98 1.02 -21.10
CA SER A 140 -3.50 2.43 -21.02
C SER A 140 -3.58 2.99 -19.61
N ILE A 141 -3.06 4.20 -19.42
CA ILE A 141 -3.12 4.90 -18.14
C ILE A 141 -4.57 4.99 -17.65
N ARG A 142 -4.73 4.83 -16.33
CA ARG A 142 -6.00 5.02 -15.62
C ARG A 142 -5.82 5.95 -14.45
N ASP A 143 -5.99 7.23 -14.72
CA ASP A 143 -6.11 8.25 -13.68
C ASP A 143 -7.58 8.33 -13.27
N MET A 144 -7.86 8.13 -11.97
CA MET A 144 -9.21 7.96 -11.42
C MET A 144 -9.36 8.62 -10.04
N GLY A 145 -10.60 8.87 -9.61
CA GLY A 145 -10.92 9.34 -8.26
C GLY A 145 -10.25 10.66 -7.84
N PRO A 146 -10.45 11.79 -8.55
CA PRO A 146 -9.85 13.06 -8.18
C PRO A 146 -10.41 13.62 -6.87
N ALA A 147 -9.55 14.12 -5.99
CA ALA A 147 -9.94 14.90 -4.83
C ALA A 147 -9.08 16.16 -4.68
N PRO A 148 -9.69 17.37 -4.61
CA PRO A 148 -8.94 18.61 -4.44
C PRO A 148 -8.35 18.70 -3.02
N MET A 149 -7.16 19.29 -2.92
CA MET A 149 -6.40 19.47 -1.70
C MET A 149 -6.36 20.95 -1.29
N PRO A 150 -6.29 21.27 0.02
CA PRO A 150 -6.31 22.65 0.50
C PRO A 150 -5.11 23.48 0.06
N ASP A 151 -4.03 22.86 -0.42
CA ASP A 151 -2.81 23.51 -0.92
C ASP A 151 -2.79 23.76 -2.43
N GLY A 152 -3.91 23.51 -3.13
CA GLY A 152 -4.04 23.78 -4.57
C GLY A 152 -3.63 22.60 -5.47
N ARG A 153 -3.32 21.45 -4.87
CA ARG A 153 -3.10 20.20 -5.60
C ARG A 153 -4.38 19.38 -5.72
N ILE A 154 -4.33 18.34 -6.54
CA ILE A 154 -5.35 17.30 -6.66
C ILE A 154 -4.67 15.97 -6.37
N VAL A 155 -5.22 15.17 -5.44
CA VAL A 155 -4.82 13.77 -5.25
C VAL A 155 -5.72 12.85 -6.05
N PHE A 156 -5.16 11.78 -6.59
CA PHE A 156 -5.90 10.81 -7.41
C PHE A 156 -5.19 9.45 -7.44
N THR A 157 -5.85 8.44 -7.97
CA THR A 157 -5.31 7.10 -8.18
C THR A 157 -4.78 6.96 -9.61
N SER A 158 -3.61 6.33 -9.79
CA SER A 158 -3.05 6.00 -11.12
C SER A 158 -2.28 4.68 -11.16
N ASN A 159 -2.26 4.03 -12.32
CA ASN A 159 -1.46 2.85 -12.63
C ASN A 159 -0.17 3.15 -13.41
N ARG A 160 0.17 4.43 -13.63
CA ARG A 160 1.26 4.89 -14.50
C ARG A 160 2.65 4.36 -14.21
N ASN A 161 2.91 3.83 -13.01
CA ASN A 161 4.18 3.16 -12.71
C ASN A 161 4.33 1.82 -13.45
N GLY A 162 3.28 1.29 -14.07
CA GLY A 162 3.36 0.09 -14.90
C GLY A 162 3.67 -1.18 -14.11
N LEU A 163 3.26 -1.22 -12.84
CA LEU A 163 3.47 -2.37 -11.96
C LEU A 163 2.30 -3.35 -12.06
N ILE A 164 2.57 -4.65 -11.85
CA ILE A 164 1.56 -5.71 -11.77
C ILE A 164 1.47 -6.24 -10.34
N GLY A 165 0.25 -6.47 -9.87
CA GLY A 165 0.04 -7.00 -8.53
C GLY A 165 0.65 -8.40 -8.35
N PHE A 166 1.13 -8.69 -7.14
CA PHE A 166 1.89 -9.92 -6.88
C PHE A 166 1.09 -11.20 -7.10
N ILE A 167 -0.16 -11.23 -6.64
CA ILE A 167 -1.08 -12.34 -6.83
C ILE A 167 -1.80 -12.15 -8.17
N GLN A 168 -1.46 -12.99 -9.14
CA GLN A 168 -2.09 -12.99 -10.48
C GLN A 168 -3.09 -14.15 -10.57
N GLY A 169 -4.25 -13.94 -11.20
CA GLY A 169 -5.15 -15.03 -11.59
C GLY A 169 -5.93 -15.76 -10.49
N THR A 170 -6.03 -15.24 -9.25
CA THR A 170 -6.79 -15.94 -8.19
C THR A 170 -8.31 -15.83 -8.32
N ASN A 171 -8.81 -14.86 -9.11
CA ASN A 171 -10.20 -14.69 -9.49
C ASN A 171 -10.37 -14.91 -11.00
N ARG A 172 -11.48 -15.56 -11.41
CA ARG A 172 -11.78 -15.84 -12.84
C ARG A 172 -11.80 -14.59 -13.74
N ASN A 173 -11.85 -13.39 -13.18
CA ASN A 173 -11.90 -12.11 -13.90
C ASN A 173 -10.53 -11.45 -14.11
N LEU A 174 -9.50 -11.84 -13.33
CA LEU A 174 -8.11 -11.32 -13.41
C LEU A 174 -7.13 -12.40 -13.91
N ALA A 175 -7.63 -13.36 -14.70
CA ALA A 175 -6.82 -14.45 -15.24
C ALA A 175 -5.73 -13.95 -16.22
N TRP A 176 -5.92 -12.74 -16.75
CA TRP A 176 -4.98 -12.09 -17.67
C TRP A 176 -4.15 -11.04 -16.93
N VAL A 177 -2.82 -11.20 -16.96
CA VAL A 177 -1.84 -10.39 -16.21
C VAL A 177 -2.04 -8.87 -16.37
N PRO A 178 -2.22 -8.31 -17.57
CA PRO A 178 -2.34 -6.85 -17.72
C PRO A 178 -3.56 -6.23 -17.03
N GLU A 179 -4.62 -6.99 -16.77
CA GLU A 179 -5.77 -6.52 -15.96
C GLU A 179 -5.46 -6.49 -14.45
N SER A 180 -4.30 -7.02 -14.01
CA SER A 180 -3.85 -7.03 -12.61
C SER A 180 -2.94 -5.85 -12.24
N GLY A 181 -2.97 -4.74 -12.98
CA GLY A 181 -2.14 -3.57 -12.74
C GLY A 181 -2.34 -2.92 -11.37
N VAL A 182 -1.26 -2.40 -10.79
CA VAL A 182 -1.25 -1.74 -9.47
C VAL A 182 -1.77 -0.31 -9.58
N ALA A 183 -2.64 0.10 -8.66
CA ALA A 183 -3.11 1.49 -8.51
C ALA A 183 -2.47 2.15 -7.28
N GLN A 184 -1.83 3.30 -7.46
CA GLN A 184 -1.15 4.06 -6.41
C GLN A 184 -1.64 5.51 -6.36
N LEU A 185 -1.38 6.22 -5.26
CA LEU A 185 -1.75 7.62 -5.12
C LEU A 185 -0.74 8.55 -5.79
N PHE A 186 -1.26 9.50 -6.57
CA PHE A 186 -0.50 10.56 -7.23
C PHE A 186 -1.08 11.93 -6.88
N VAL A 187 -0.26 12.95 -7.03
CA VAL A 187 -0.66 14.36 -6.89
C VAL A 187 -0.23 15.15 -8.11
N ILE A 188 -1.02 16.17 -8.44
CA ILE A 188 -0.79 17.12 -9.54
C ILE A 188 -1.25 18.52 -9.12
N ASP A 189 -0.64 19.57 -9.66
CA ASP A 189 -1.11 20.94 -9.47
C ASP A 189 -2.48 21.14 -10.14
N ASP A 190 -3.41 21.85 -9.50
CA ASP A 190 -4.63 22.30 -10.18
C ASP A 190 -4.31 23.46 -11.13
N HIS A 191 -4.75 23.38 -12.39
CA HIS A 191 -4.40 24.35 -13.44
C HIS A 191 -5.57 24.68 -14.38
N GLY A 192 -5.46 25.76 -15.15
CA GLY A 192 -6.48 26.24 -16.09
C GLY A 192 -6.37 25.66 -17.51
N GLY A 193 -5.61 24.58 -17.70
CA GLY A 193 -5.29 23.98 -19.00
C GLY A 193 -4.00 24.49 -19.66
N GLU A 194 -3.26 25.39 -19.01
CA GLU A 194 -1.98 25.93 -19.50
C GLU A 194 -0.79 24.98 -19.32
N LEU A 195 -0.87 24.04 -18.38
CA LEU A 195 0.15 23.02 -18.16
C LEU A 195 -0.11 21.84 -19.10
N THR A 196 0.88 21.49 -19.93
CA THR A 196 0.72 20.56 -21.05
C THR A 196 1.48 19.23 -20.88
N SER A 197 2.14 19.02 -19.74
CA SER A 197 2.81 17.76 -19.42
C SER A 197 2.80 17.50 -17.91
N GLY A 198 3.05 16.24 -17.53
CA GLY A 198 3.16 15.86 -16.13
C GLY A 198 4.23 16.64 -15.38
N GLU A 199 5.39 16.89 -16.01
CA GLU A 199 6.46 17.67 -15.41
C GLU A 199 6.05 19.13 -15.14
N LEU A 200 5.38 19.76 -16.10
CA LEU A 200 4.88 21.14 -15.92
C LEU A 200 3.81 21.21 -14.83
N ALA A 201 3.00 20.17 -14.68
CA ALA A 201 1.95 20.09 -13.67
C ALA A 201 2.42 19.55 -12.30
N ASN A 202 3.74 19.38 -12.09
CA ASN A 202 4.29 18.78 -10.86
C ASN A 202 3.69 17.41 -10.51
N LEU A 203 3.35 16.62 -11.54
CA LEU A 203 2.80 15.27 -11.38
C LEU A 203 3.83 14.34 -10.73
N ARG A 204 3.48 13.80 -9.55
CA ARG A 204 4.35 12.86 -8.82
C ARG A 204 3.56 11.85 -7.99
N GLN A 205 4.18 10.71 -7.74
CA GLN A 205 3.67 9.73 -6.78
C GLN A 205 3.65 10.36 -5.38
N LEU A 206 2.59 10.07 -4.63
CA LEU A 206 2.39 10.58 -3.27
C LEU A 206 2.91 9.62 -2.21
N GLU A 207 2.56 8.34 -2.33
CA GLU A 207 2.77 7.30 -1.31
C GLU A 207 3.43 6.07 -1.97
N TYR A 208 4.39 5.44 -1.29
CA TYR A 208 5.30 4.45 -1.87
C TYR A 208 5.18 3.02 -1.31
N GLY A 209 4.40 2.82 -0.26
CA GLY A 209 4.12 1.53 0.37
C GLY A 209 3.01 0.74 -0.32
N ASN A 210 2.12 1.39 -1.07
CA ASN A 210 1.06 0.69 -1.78
C ASN A 210 1.59 -0.11 -2.98
N LEU A 211 1.47 -1.43 -2.94
CA LEU A 211 1.87 -2.34 -4.02
C LEU A 211 0.71 -3.16 -4.59
N ARG A 212 -0.53 -2.67 -4.43
CA ARG A 212 -1.69 -3.31 -5.06
C ARG A 212 -2.76 -2.33 -5.51
N MET A 213 -3.66 -1.84 -4.65
CA MET A 213 -4.82 -1.09 -5.14
C MET A 213 -5.31 -0.03 -4.16
N ALA A 214 -4.83 1.21 -4.32
CA ALA A 214 -5.39 2.41 -3.69
C ALA A 214 -6.49 3.04 -4.55
N LEU A 215 -7.69 3.24 -4.01
CA LEU A 215 -8.88 3.69 -4.73
C LEU A 215 -9.61 4.83 -4.03
N HIS A 216 -10.20 5.71 -4.84
CA HIS A 216 -11.14 6.77 -4.44
C HIS A 216 -10.69 7.57 -3.21
N PRO A 217 -9.55 8.29 -3.29
CA PRO A 217 -9.12 9.16 -2.20
C PRO A 217 -10.14 10.27 -1.94
N PHE A 218 -10.28 10.67 -0.69
CA PHE A 218 -10.99 11.89 -0.31
C PHE A 218 -10.33 12.58 0.88
N MET A 219 -10.55 13.89 1.00
CA MET A 219 -10.01 14.69 2.10
C MET A 219 -10.90 14.64 3.34
N LEU A 220 -10.35 14.18 4.46
CA LEU A 220 -10.93 14.37 5.79
C LEU A 220 -10.84 15.84 6.22
N LYS A 221 -11.75 16.27 7.10
CA LYS A 221 -11.78 17.63 7.66
C LYS A 221 -10.45 18.04 8.31
N ASP A 222 -9.73 17.09 8.88
CA ASP A 222 -8.45 17.30 9.57
C ASP A 222 -7.23 17.34 8.61
N GLY A 223 -7.48 17.29 7.30
CA GLY A 223 -6.45 17.40 6.28
C GLY A 223 -5.82 16.09 5.84
N ARG A 224 -6.13 14.96 6.49
CA ARG A 224 -5.66 13.64 6.03
C ARG A 224 -6.41 13.20 4.77
N ILE A 225 -5.75 12.41 3.94
CA ILE A 225 -6.37 11.73 2.80
C ILE A 225 -6.82 10.35 3.27
N LEU A 226 -8.11 10.05 3.19
CA LEU A 226 -8.66 8.70 3.44
C LEU A 226 -8.97 8.04 2.09
N TYR A 227 -8.63 6.77 1.94
CA TYR A 227 -8.80 6.03 0.69
C TYR A 227 -9.03 4.54 0.96
N THR A 228 -9.55 3.84 -0.04
CA THR A 228 -9.72 2.39 0.00
C THR A 228 -8.46 1.68 -0.48
N ASN A 229 -8.04 0.63 0.20
CA ASN A 229 -6.81 -0.09 -0.11
C ASN A 229 -6.97 -1.60 0.02
N TRP A 230 -6.51 -2.35 -1.00
CA TRP A 230 -6.37 -3.80 -0.93
C TRP A 230 -4.89 -4.19 -0.83
N GLU A 231 -4.45 -4.80 0.27
CA GLU A 231 -3.06 -5.23 0.48
C GLU A 231 -2.94 -6.73 0.79
N PRO A 232 -2.64 -7.58 -0.20
CA PRO A 232 -2.63 -9.02 0.00
C PRO A 232 -1.23 -9.58 0.35
N VAL A 233 -0.52 -8.90 1.26
CA VAL A 233 0.86 -9.19 1.67
C VAL A 233 1.03 -10.64 2.11
N GLY A 234 2.04 -11.36 1.64
CA GLY A 234 2.35 -12.72 2.09
C GLY A 234 1.23 -13.72 1.81
N ARG A 235 0.42 -13.45 0.77
CA ARG A 235 -0.79 -14.20 0.41
C ARG A 235 -1.96 -14.03 1.40
N LYS A 236 -1.91 -13.01 2.27
CA LYS A 236 -3.05 -12.57 3.09
C LYS A 236 -4.17 -12.13 2.15
N PHE A 237 -5.41 -12.52 2.43
CA PHE A 237 -6.60 -12.11 1.65
C PHE A 237 -6.48 -12.29 0.12
N LEU A 238 -6.55 -13.55 -0.32
CA LEU A 238 -6.55 -13.92 -1.75
C LEU A 238 -7.73 -13.39 -2.57
N TYR A 239 -8.72 -12.80 -1.90
CA TYR A 239 -9.88 -12.15 -2.50
C TYR A 239 -9.77 -10.64 -2.24
N ALA A 240 -10.40 -9.82 -3.08
CA ALA A 240 -10.31 -8.36 -3.02
C ALA A 240 -10.95 -7.79 -1.76
N MET A 241 -10.30 -7.95 -0.62
CA MET A 241 -10.73 -7.42 0.67
C MET A 241 -10.02 -6.10 0.86
N SER A 242 -10.75 -5.01 0.69
CA SER A 242 -10.21 -3.67 0.84
C SER A 242 -10.63 -3.05 2.16
N THR A 243 -9.76 -2.21 2.71
CA THR A 243 -9.98 -1.46 3.95
C THR A 243 -9.74 0.01 3.73
N LEU A 244 -10.09 0.82 4.72
CA LEU A 244 -9.78 2.24 4.70
C LEU A 244 -8.37 2.47 5.26
N PHE A 245 -7.58 3.26 4.53
CA PHE A 245 -6.26 3.74 4.93
C PHE A 245 -6.26 5.26 4.93
N ALA A 246 -5.39 5.86 5.73
CA ALA A 246 -5.13 7.29 5.72
C ALA A 246 -3.65 7.61 5.53
N VAL A 247 -3.37 8.72 4.85
CA VAL A 247 -2.03 9.28 4.64
C VAL A 247 -2.09 10.82 4.72
N ASN A 248 -0.98 11.46 5.05
CA ASN A 248 -0.88 12.92 5.00
C ASN A 248 -0.77 13.42 3.54
N PRO A 249 -1.09 14.70 3.28
CA PRO A 249 -0.95 15.37 1.98
C PRO A 249 0.43 15.31 1.31
N ASP A 250 1.48 14.93 2.04
CA ASP A 250 2.85 14.80 1.54
C ASP A 250 3.30 13.35 1.34
N GLY A 251 2.46 12.37 1.68
CA GLY A 251 2.78 10.94 1.63
C GLY A 251 3.21 10.33 2.96
N SER A 252 3.43 11.15 4.00
CA SER A 252 3.85 10.68 5.32
C SER A 252 2.69 10.09 6.14
N ALA A 253 3.04 9.43 7.25
CA ALA A 253 2.10 8.97 8.28
C ALA A 253 1.04 7.96 7.81
N LEU A 254 1.38 7.14 6.80
CA LEU A 254 0.57 6.01 6.32
C LEU A 254 0.08 5.13 7.46
N ARG A 255 -1.24 4.90 7.53
CA ARG A 255 -1.89 4.07 8.55
C ARG A 255 -3.19 3.43 8.05
N ALA A 256 -3.51 2.24 8.54
CA ALA A 256 -4.84 1.65 8.39
C ALA A 256 -5.85 2.38 9.30
N ILE A 257 -7.12 2.40 8.88
CA ILE A 257 -8.25 3.02 9.59
C ILE A 257 -9.35 2.01 9.91
N THR A 258 -9.58 1.03 9.04
CA THR A 258 -10.40 -0.16 9.35
C THR A 258 -9.54 -1.42 9.31
N GLU A 259 -9.93 -2.45 10.06
CA GLU A 259 -9.18 -3.70 10.12
C GLU A 259 -9.41 -4.55 8.86
N PRO A 260 -8.35 -5.18 8.31
CA PRO A 260 -8.48 -5.94 7.07
C PRO A 260 -9.00 -7.36 7.21
N HIS A 261 -9.24 -7.91 8.41
CA HIS A 261 -9.66 -9.31 8.59
C HIS A 261 -11.19 -9.49 8.66
N ASP A 262 -11.93 -8.99 7.66
CA ASP A 262 -13.35 -9.36 7.54
C ASP A 262 -13.50 -10.80 7.02
N HIS A 263 -13.93 -11.73 7.88
CA HIS A 263 -14.00 -13.16 7.51
C HIS A 263 -15.06 -13.49 6.43
N HIS A 264 -15.89 -12.53 6.03
CA HIS A 264 -16.90 -12.65 4.98
C HIS A 264 -16.50 -11.96 3.66
N LYS A 265 -15.25 -11.47 3.59
CA LYS A 265 -14.63 -10.93 2.37
C LYS A 265 -15.29 -9.65 1.84
N ASN A 266 -15.86 -8.86 2.72
CA ASN A 266 -16.41 -7.56 2.34
C ASN A 266 -15.28 -6.56 2.03
N VAL A 267 -15.61 -5.57 1.19
CA VAL A 267 -14.78 -4.39 0.92
C VAL A 267 -15.33 -3.18 1.64
N ASP A 268 -14.44 -2.39 2.25
CA ASP A 268 -14.75 -1.01 2.63
C ASP A 268 -14.42 -0.09 1.47
N HIS A 269 -15.44 0.55 0.90
CA HIS A 269 -15.30 1.30 -0.34
C HIS A 269 -16.27 2.47 -0.43
N PHE A 270 -15.86 3.52 -1.17
CA PHE A 270 -16.53 4.81 -1.24
C PHE A 270 -16.81 5.43 0.14
N ALA A 271 -16.08 6.46 0.49
CA ALA A 271 -16.22 7.10 1.79
C ALA A 271 -16.50 8.59 1.69
N THR A 272 -17.11 9.12 2.74
CA THR A 272 -17.33 10.54 2.99
C THR A 272 -17.27 10.80 4.48
N GLN A 273 -17.32 12.06 4.88
CA GLN A 273 -17.36 12.48 6.28
C GLN A 273 -18.53 13.43 6.49
N LEU A 274 -19.28 13.28 7.57
CA LEU A 274 -20.34 14.21 7.99
C LEU A 274 -19.73 15.46 8.66
N THR A 275 -20.52 16.53 8.80
CA THR A 275 -20.10 17.75 9.52
C THR A 275 -19.68 17.44 10.95
N SER A 276 -20.34 16.47 11.59
CA SER A 276 -20.05 15.98 12.95
C SER A 276 -18.68 15.27 13.08
N GLY A 277 -18.01 14.95 11.97
CA GLY A 277 -16.71 14.26 11.98
C GLY A 277 -16.81 12.73 11.81
N HIS A 278 -18.01 12.17 11.80
CA HIS A 278 -18.24 10.75 11.50
C HIS A 278 -17.92 10.44 10.05
N VAL A 279 -17.14 9.39 9.81
CA VAL A 279 -16.93 8.79 8.50
C VAL A 279 -18.10 7.88 8.18
N ILE A 280 -18.60 7.97 6.94
CA ILE A 280 -19.55 7.04 6.34
C ILE A 280 -18.86 6.35 5.18
N HIS A 281 -18.93 5.02 5.10
CA HIS A 281 -18.42 4.25 3.96
C HIS A 281 -19.41 3.19 3.52
N GLY A 282 -19.32 2.78 2.26
CA GLY A 282 -19.98 1.57 1.78
C GLY A 282 -19.21 0.33 2.24
N GLN A 283 -19.95 -0.71 2.64
CA GLN A 283 -19.39 -2.03 2.86
C GLN A 283 -20.18 -3.07 2.06
N TYR A 284 -19.52 -3.87 1.24
CA TYR A 284 -20.18 -4.83 0.36
C TYR A 284 -19.30 -6.00 -0.05
N TYR A 285 -19.91 -7.10 -0.48
CA TYR A 285 -19.22 -8.21 -1.12
C TYR A 285 -18.86 -7.84 -2.56
N PRO A 286 -17.56 -7.80 -2.92
CA PRO A 286 -17.14 -7.45 -4.27
C PRO A 286 -17.55 -8.61 -5.20
N ARG A 287 -18.26 -8.27 -6.30
CA ARG A 287 -18.59 -9.07 -7.51
C ARG A 287 -20.06 -9.03 -7.91
N ASN A 288 -20.92 -9.49 -7.02
CA ASN A 288 -22.31 -9.81 -7.38
C ASN A 288 -23.28 -8.65 -7.11
N ASN A 289 -22.88 -7.65 -6.32
CA ASN A 289 -23.77 -6.61 -5.83
C ASN A 289 -23.58 -5.27 -6.54
N PHE A 290 -22.86 -5.20 -7.66
CA PHE A 290 -22.59 -3.96 -8.41
C PHE A 290 -21.88 -2.85 -7.63
N GLY A 291 -21.20 -3.19 -6.53
CA GLY A 291 -20.65 -2.20 -5.60
C GLY A 291 -21.62 -1.70 -4.52
N TYR A 292 -22.74 -2.39 -4.29
CA TYR A 292 -23.76 -2.01 -3.31
C TYR A 292 -23.81 -2.98 -2.12
N GLY A 293 -24.02 -2.43 -0.93
CA GLY A 293 -24.18 -3.19 0.31
C GLY A 293 -24.83 -2.35 1.39
N ILE A 294 -24.16 -2.24 2.54
CA ILE A 294 -24.58 -1.37 3.63
C ILE A 294 -23.82 -0.04 3.59
N LEU A 295 -24.36 0.96 4.28
CA LEU A 295 -23.58 2.10 4.74
C LEU A 295 -23.18 1.85 6.20
N ALA A 296 -21.92 2.05 6.53
CA ALA A 296 -21.39 1.94 7.88
C ALA A 296 -20.82 3.29 8.35
N ARG A 297 -20.91 3.55 9.66
CA ARG A 297 -20.56 4.81 10.32
C ARG A 297 -19.61 4.59 11.48
N PHE A 298 -18.59 5.43 11.61
CA PHE A 298 -17.76 5.53 12.82
C PHE A 298 -17.17 6.95 12.97
N PRO A 299 -16.89 7.43 14.19
CA PRO A 299 -16.14 8.68 14.42
C PRO A 299 -14.65 8.50 14.09
N ILE A 300 -14.03 9.52 13.49
CA ILE A 300 -12.62 9.44 13.09
C ILE A 300 -11.64 9.48 14.29
N ASP A 301 -12.02 10.15 15.38
CA ASP A 301 -11.25 10.26 16.61
C ASP A 301 -12.02 9.60 17.76
N VAL A 302 -11.39 8.60 18.38
CA VAL A 302 -11.92 7.81 19.51
C VAL A 302 -10.87 7.67 20.63
N GLY A 303 -9.84 8.53 20.61
CA GLY A 303 -8.70 8.45 21.51
C GLY A 303 -7.65 7.39 21.12
N PRO A 304 -6.71 7.07 22.04
CA PRO A 304 -5.48 6.33 21.73
C PRO A 304 -5.69 4.84 21.46
N VAL A 305 -6.74 4.26 22.02
CA VAL A 305 -7.16 2.88 21.73
C VAL A 305 -8.23 2.95 20.67
N GLU A 306 -7.88 2.52 19.47
CA GLU A 306 -8.64 2.83 18.27
C GLU A 306 -9.69 1.77 17.89
N TYR A 307 -9.49 0.54 18.35
CA TYR A 307 -10.30 -0.61 17.97
C TYR A 307 -10.93 -1.30 19.19
N THR A 308 -11.98 -2.07 18.95
CA THR A 308 -12.52 -3.07 19.89
C THR A 308 -11.79 -4.40 19.69
N ALA A 309 -11.77 -5.25 20.71
CA ALA A 309 -11.15 -6.59 20.65
C ALA A 309 -12.07 -7.68 20.07
N ASP A 310 -13.24 -7.27 19.57
CA ASP A 310 -14.31 -8.13 19.06
C ASP A 310 -15.06 -7.40 17.93
N PRO A 311 -15.71 -8.15 17.01
CA PRO A 311 -16.63 -7.56 16.05
C PRO A 311 -17.78 -6.86 16.77
N VAL A 312 -18.33 -5.84 16.12
CA VAL A 312 -19.51 -5.15 16.61
C VAL A 312 -20.69 -6.12 16.69
N ASP A 313 -21.30 -6.21 17.87
CA ASP A 313 -22.51 -7.01 18.13
C ASP A 313 -23.75 -6.29 17.57
N GLN A 314 -23.84 -6.25 16.25
CA GLN A 314 -24.98 -5.71 15.52
C GLN A 314 -25.40 -6.65 14.40
N ALA A 315 -26.70 -6.96 14.38
CA ALA A 315 -27.33 -7.78 13.37
C ALA A 315 -28.32 -6.97 12.52
N ASN A 316 -28.51 -7.44 11.30
CA ASN A 316 -29.54 -6.99 10.38
C ASN A 316 -30.94 -7.19 11.00
N THR A 317 -31.82 -6.19 10.89
CA THR A 317 -33.15 -6.18 11.52
C THR A 317 -34.20 -7.05 10.83
N TYR A 318 -33.97 -7.46 9.58
CA TYR A 318 -34.89 -8.26 8.76
C TYR A 318 -34.60 -9.77 8.81
N ASN A 319 -33.33 -10.18 8.84
CA ASN A 319 -32.95 -11.60 8.85
C ASN A 319 -32.02 -12.01 10.03
N GLY A 320 -31.56 -11.06 10.84
CA GLY A 320 -30.66 -11.33 11.97
C GLY A 320 -29.22 -11.67 11.60
N TRP A 321 -28.80 -11.42 10.35
CA TRP A 321 -27.43 -11.68 9.91
C TRP A 321 -26.44 -10.65 10.47
N GLY A 322 -25.22 -11.07 10.80
CA GLY A 322 -24.20 -10.16 11.36
C GLY A 322 -23.75 -9.11 10.36
N THR A 323 -23.36 -7.93 10.85
CA THR A 323 -22.94 -6.81 9.98
C THR A 323 -21.44 -6.64 9.87
N SER A 324 -20.66 -7.17 10.83
CA SER A 324 -19.21 -7.21 10.80
C SER A 324 -18.72 -8.58 11.27
N TYR A 325 -17.65 -9.06 10.63
CA TYR A 325 -16.98 -10.31 10.93
C TYR A 325 -15.47 -10.10 11.10
N ARG A 326 -15.11 -8.87 11.50
CA ARG A 326 -13.75 -8.43 11.82
C ARG A 326 -13.32 -8.91 13.21
N ASN A 327 -12.02 -9.02 13.45
CA ASN A 327 -11.53 -9.25 14.81
C ASN A 327 -11.40 -7.95 15.59
N PHE A 328 -11.10 -6.86 14.87
CA PHE A 328 -10.92 -5.54 15.43
C PHE A 328 -11.77 -4.53 14.68
N ASP A 329 -12.99 -4.26 15.14
CA ASP A 329 -13.73 -3.14 14.58
C ASP A 329 -13.21 -1.82 15.13
N ARG A 330 -13.28 -0.76 14.30
CA ARG A 330 -13.06 0.60 14.78
C ARG A 330 -14.05 0.86 15.92
N LYS A 331 -13.63 1.50 17.02
CA LYS A 331 -14.57 1.86 18.08
C LYS A 331 -15.73 2.68 17.54
N GLU A 332 -16.92 2.38 18.06
CA GLU A 332 -18.19 3.01 17.67
C GLU A 332 -18.58 2.80 16.20
N TRP A 333 -17.97 1.82 15.51
CA TRP A 333 -18.43 1.37 14.21
C TRP A 333 -19.83 0.76 14.32
N VAL A 334 -20.71 1.14 13.39
CA VAL A 334 -22.06 0.57 13.25
C VAL A 334 -22.47 0.53 11.77
N SER A 335 -23.27 -0.47 11.39
CA SER A 335 -24.12 -0.40 10.21
C SER A 335 -25.20 0.66 10.41
N LEU A 336 -25.21 1.66 9.54
CA LEU A 336 -26.24 2.71 9.46
C LEU A 336 -27.52 2.17 8.81
N THR A 337 -27.41 1.23 7.88
CA THR A 337 -28.53 0.69 7.08
C THR A 337 -28.89 -0.73 7.52
N THR A 338 -29.51 -0.86 8.69
CA THR A 338 -29.65 -2.13 9.41
C THR A 338 -30.65 -3.11 8.79
N HIS A 339 -31.49 -2.69 7.85
CA HIS A 339 -32.46 -3.57 7.18
C HIS A 339 -31.83 -4.45 6.09
N THR A 340 -30.64 -4.11 5.60
CA THR A 340 -29.92 -4.85 4.55
C THR A 340 -28.55 -5.33 5.02
N ASP A 341 -27.84 -6.09 4.19
CA ASP A 341 -26.56 -6.72 4.54
C ASP A 341 -25.51 -6.57 3.43
N PRO A 342 -24.21 -6.67 3.77
CA PRO A 342 -23.13 -6.51 2.80
C PRO A 342 -22.89 -7.78 1.97
N GLY A 343 -23.53 -8.91 2.28
CA GLY A 343 -23.18 -10.24 1.77
C GLY A 343 -23.45 -10.44 0.27
N ASP A 344 -23.02 -11.59 -0.25
CA ASP A 344 -23.12 -11.99 -1.66
C ASP A 344 -24.52 -12.48 -2.09
N CYS A 345 -25.49 -12.42 -1.17
CA CYS A 345 -26.89 -12.78 -1.41
C CYS A 345 -27.76 -11.56 -1.78
N GLU A 346 -28.99 -11.84 -2.21
CA GLU A 346 -30.04 -10.83 -2.39
C GLU A 346 -30.31 -10.05 -1.11
N ALA A 347 -30.63 -8.76 -1.26
CA ALA A 347 -31.05 -7.91 -0.17
C ALA A 347 -32.25 -8.54 0.57
N PRO A 348 -32.23 -8.63 1.91
CA PRO A 348 -33.32 -9.21 2.68
C PRO A 348 -34.65 -8.53 2.38
N ASN A 349 -35.72 -9.30 2.16
CA ASN A 349 -37.06 -8.79 1.82
C ASN A 349 -37.09 -7.88 0.58
N ASP A 350 -36.19 -8.07 -0.38
CA ASP A 350 -36.06 -7.23 -1.58
C ASP A 350 -35.91 -5.72 -1.23
N SER A 351 -35.27 -5.45 -0.08
CA SER A 351 -35.22 -4.12 0.53
C SER A 351 -34.11 -3.20 -0.01
N GLY A 352 -33.35 -3.67 -1.00
CA GLY A 352 -32.30 -2.89 -1.65
C GLY A 352 -30.96 -2.82 -0.91
N LYS A 353 -30.00 -2.18 -1.56
CA LYS A 353 -28.62 -1.97 -1.07
C LYS A 353 -28.13 -0.57 -1.47
N TYR A 354 -27.06 -0.10 -0.82
CA TYR A 354 -26.54 1.26 -0.85
C TYR A 354 -25.12 1.33 -1.39
N ALA A 355 -24.76 2.45 -2.03
CA ALA A 355 -23.39 2.75 -2.46
C ALA A 355 -23.13 4.26 -2.52
N MET A 356 -21.84 4.62 -2.64
CA MET A 356 -21.39 5.97 -3.03
C MET A 356 -21.94 7.10 -2.14
N PRO A 357 -21.72 7.06 -0.82
CA PRO A 357 -22.19 8.09 0.09
C PRO A 357 -21.50 9.44 -0.17
N ALA A 358 -22.24 10.54 0.00
CA ALA A 358 -21.73 11.90 -0.08
C ALA A 358 -22.40 12.79 0.96
N ALA A 359 -21.62 13.40 1.84
CA ALA A 359 -22.14 14.34 2.82
C ALA A 359 -22.80 15.55 2.14
N ALA A 360 -23.88 16.03 2.76
CA ALA A 360 -24.66 17.15 2.30
C ALA A 360 -24.85 18.18 3.42
N PRO A 361 -25.30 19.42 3.09
CA PRO A 361 -25.59 20.43 4.10
C PRO A 361 -26.50 19.91 5.22
N ASN A 362 -26.32 20.47 6.42
CA ASN A 362 -27.09 20.13 7.63
C ASN A 362 -26.94 18.67 8.11
N ASN A 363 -25.75 18.05 8.00
CA ASN A 363 -25.50 16.65 8.40
C ASN A 363 -26.32 15.59 7.64
N ALA A 364 -27.02 15.95 6.56
CA ALA A 364 -27.69 14.98 5.72
C ALA A 364 -26.69 14.22 4.84
N LEU A 365 -27.13 13.11 4.24
CA LEU A 365 -26.28 12.27 3.40
C LEU A 365 -27.00 11.95 2.09
N LEU A 366 -26.37 12.26 0.96
CA LEU A 366 -26.77 11.73 -0.35
C LEU A 366 -26.16 10.35 -0.55
N THR A 367 -26.88 9.45 -1.19
CA THR A 367 -26.41 8.10 -1.52
C THR A 367 -27.03 7.60 -2.81
N ALA A 368 -26.31 6.74 -3.51
CA ALA A 368 -26.91 5.87 -4.51
C ALA A 368 -27.60 4.71 -3.76
N TYR A 369 -28.84 4.40 -4.13
CA TYR A 369 -29.61 3.28 -3.56
C TYR A 369 -30.40 2.59 -4.66
N SER A 370 -30.32 1.26 -4.69
CA SER A 370 -31.10 0.43 -5.61
C SER A 370 -32.09 -0.42 -4.80
N PRO A 371 -33.41 -0.30 -5.02
CA PRO A 371 -34.39 -1.19 -4.40
C PRO A 371 -34.37 -2.58 -5.04
N GLY A 372 -34.94 -3.57 -4.34
CA GLY A 372 -35.03 -4.95 -4.81
C GLY A 372 -33.92 -5.85 -4.29
N LYS A 373 -33.55 -6.86 -5.07
CA LYS A 373 -32.58 -7.90 -4.70
C LYS A 373 -31.14 -7.43 -4.75
N VAL A 374 -30.80 -6.57 -5.71
CA VAL A 374 -29.44 -6.03 -5.94
C VAL A 374 -28.38 -7.14 -5.93
N ASN A 375 -28.57 -8.11 -6.83
CA ASN A 375 -27.71 -9.28 -6.95
C ASN A 375 -27.69 -9.77 -8.41
N TRP A 376 -26.49 -9.97 -8.97
CA TRP A 376 -26.26 -10.40 -10.35
C TRP A 376 -25.71 -11.83 -10.48
N PHE A 377 -25.83 -12.63 -9.43
CA PHE A 377 -25.35 -14.00 -9.45
C PHE A 377 -26.33 -14.92 -8.73
N ASP A 378 -26.65 -16.08 -9.30
CA ASP A 378 -27.60 -17.03 -8.71
C ASP A 378 -26.98 -17.82 -7.53
N ALA A 379 -26.25 -17.16 -6.62
CA ALA A 379 -25.78 -17.77 -5.38
C ALA A 379 -26.95 -18.11 -4.44
N CYS A 380 -27.97 -17.23 -4.40
CA CYS A 380 -29.05 -17.29 -3.40
C CYS A 380 -30.47 -17.25 -4.01
N GLY A 381 -30.63 -17.49 -5.32
CA GLY A 381 -31.95 -17.71 -5.94
C GLY A 381 -32.63 -16.50 -6.62
N GLY A 382 -31.90 -15.40 -6.83
CA GLY A 382 -32.49 -14.16 -7.35
C GLY A 382 -31.51 -13.28 -8.12
N ILE A 383 -31.72 -13.15 -9.44
CA ILE A 383 -31.00 -12.22 -10.31
C ILE A 383 -31.90 -11.02 -10.60
N GLU A 384 -31.40 -9.81 -10.36
CA GLU A 384 -32.06 -8.57 -10.73
C GLU A 384 -31.03 -7.54 -11.23
N THR A 385 -31.33 -6.88 -12.35
CA THR A 385 -30.51 -5.77 -12.85
C THR A 385 -30.56 -4.59 -11.87
N LEU A 386 -29.44 -3.88 -11.73
CA LEU A 386 -29.37 -2.66 -10.93
C LEU A 386 -30.44 -1.63 -11.37
N ARG A 387 -31.06 -0.97 -10.38
CA ARG A 387 -31.99 0.16 -10.58
C ARG A 387 -31.63 1.30 -9.65
N SER A 388 -30.39 1.78 -9.79
CA SER A 388 -29.87 2.76 -8.86
C SER A 388 -30.49 4.13 -9.10
N GLY A 389 -30.88 4.79 -8.01
CA GLY A 389 -31.30 6.18 -7.98
C GLY A 389 -30.61 6.96 -6.86
N ILE A 390 -30.83 8.28 -6.82
CA ILE A 390 -30.30 9.19 -5.81
C ILE A 390 -31.33 9.39 -4.70
N TYR A 391 -30.89 9.18 -3.47
CA TYR A 391 -31.71 9.32 -2.27
C TYR A 391 -30.97 10.15 -1.23
N LEU A 392 -31.76 10.83 -0.38
CA LEU A 392 -31.27 11.56 0.78
C LEU A 392 -31.61 10.76 2.05
N VAL A 393 -30.61 10.50 2.87
CA VAL A 393 -30.77 10.08 4.26
C VAL A 393 -30.89 11.34 5.13
N PRO A 394 -32.00 11.54 5.86
CA PRO A 394 -32.18 12.67 6.75
C PRO A 394 -31.09 12.79 7.80
N ALA A 395 -30.81 14.03 8.23
CA ALA A 395 -29.69 14.35 9.12
C ALA A 395 -29.75 13.65 10.49
N ASP A 396 -30.93 13.58 11.09
CA ASP A 396 -31.17 12.91 12.37
C ASP A 396 -30.84 11.41 12.30
N ILE A 397 -31.12 10.79 11.15
CA ILE A 397 -30.77 9.40 10.88
C ILE A 397 -29.28 9.24 10.59
N ALA A 398 -28.72 10.04 9.68
CA ALA A 398 -27.32 9.93 9.29
C ALA A 398 -26.36 10.13 10.48
N GLU A 399 -26.65 11.09 11.36
CA GLU A 399 -25.78 11.46 12.48
C GLU A 399 -25.90 10.51 13.68
N THR A 400 -27.12 10.13 14.09
CA THR A 400 -27.32 9.36 15.33
C THR A 400 -28.26 8.17 15.20
N GLY A 401 -29.16 8.16 14.21
CA GLY A 401 -30.13 7.08 14.00
C GLY A 401 -29.62 5.93 13.12
N PHE A 402 -30.59 5.17 12.60
CA PHE A 402 -30.43 4.04 11.70
C PHE A 402 -31.52 4.06 10.63
N VAL A 403 -31.18 3.67 9.40
CA VAL A 403 -32.15 3.33 8.36
C VAL A 403 -32.59 1.90 8.59
N THR A 404 -33.68 1.72 9.34
CA THR A 404 -34.30 0.41 9.65
C THR A 404 -35.34 -0.01 8.61
N ASP A 405 -35.73 0.90 7.72
CA ASP A 405 -36.66 0.65 6.63
C ASP A 405 -36.37 1.65 5.48
N PRO A 406 -36.31 1.20 4.21
CA PRO A 406 -36.01 2.08 3.08
C PRO A 406 -37.05 3.20 2.86
N ASN A 407 -38.25 3.10 3.43
CA ASN A 407 -39.24 4.19 3.39
C ASN A 407 -38.82 5.43 4.20
N GLN A 408 -37.77 5.34 5.01
CA GLN A 408 -37.17 6.48 5.71
C GLN A 408 -36.30 7.36 4.78
N LEU A 409 -35.96 6.86 3.59
CA LEU A 409 -35.22 7.62 2.58
C LEU A 409 -36.13 8.64 1.89
N VAL A 410 -35.56 9.80 1.56
CA VAL A 410 -36.24 10.79 0.73
C VAL A 410 -35.76 10.61 -0.73
N PRO A 411 -36.62 10.18 -1.66
CA PRO A 411 -36.23 10.03 -3.06
C PRO A 411 -35.95 11.40 -3.69
N ILE A 412 -34.81 11.51 -4.40
CA ILE A 412 -34.44 12.70 -5.17
C ILE A 412 -34.69 12.46 -6.66
N LEU A 413 -34.12 11.38 -7.19
CA LEU A 413 -34.20 10.99 -8.60
C LEU A 413 -34.08 9.47 -8.71
N ASN A 414 -34.92 8.84 -9.50
CA ASN A 414 -34.80 7.42 -9.87
C ASN A 414 -35.47 7.24 -11.24
N SER A 415 -34.68 7.14 -12.30
CA SER A 415 -35.21 6.94 -13.64
C SER A 415 -35.48 5.48 -13.94
N ASP A 416 -36.38 5.20 -14.88
CA ASP A 416 -36.54 3.87 -15.46
C ASP A 416 -35.48 3.56 -16.53
N THR A 417 -34.82 4.58 -17.09
CA THR A 417 -33.90 4.46 -18.23
C THR A 417 -32.42 4.60 -17.88
N TYR A 418 -32.09 5.05 -16.67
CA TYR A 418 -30.71 5.26 -16.22
C TYR A 418 -30.49 4.69 -14.83
N ASN A 419 -29.24 4.35 -14.53
CA ASN A 419 -28.74 4.17 -13.17
C ASN A 419 -28.08 5.48 -12.76
N GLU A 420 -28.56 6.11 -11.69
CA GLU A 420 -27.99 7.36 -11.18
C GLU A 420 -27.04 7.10 -10.02
N ILE A 421 -25.79 7.54 -10.15
CA ILE A 421 -24.68 7.20 -9.27
C ILE A 421 -23.77 8.40 -8.95
N TRP A 422 -22.92 8.26 -7.93
CA TRP A 422 -22.01 9.30 -7.42
C TRP A 422 -22.62 10.71 -7.23
N PRO A 423 -23.72 10.85 -6.46
CA PRO A 423 -24.31 12.16 -6.23
C PRO A 423 -23.38 13.05 -5.40
N ARG A 424 -23.18 14.31 -5.82
CA ARG A 424 -22.47 15.34 -5.06
C ARG A 424 -23.30 16.63 -4.99
N PRO A 425 -23.51 17.21 -3.79
CA PRO A 425 -24.22 18.48 -3.68
C PRO A 425 -23.36 19.62 -4.24
N VAL A 426 -23.93 20.46 -5.09
CA VAL A 426 -23.25 21.64 -5.66
C VAL A 426 -23.38 22.80 -4.69
N VAL A 427 -22.50 22.78 -3.69
CA VAL A 427 -22.36 23.77 -2.62
C VAL A 427 -20.90 23.92 -2.26
N SER A 428 -20.56 24.99 -1.53
CA SER A 428 -19.21 25.14 -0.98
C SER A 428 -18.93 24.11 0.12
N TYR A 429 -17.66 23.76 0.32
CA TYR A 429 -17.19 22.93 1.44
C TYR A 429 -17.62 23.54 2.79
N GLN A 430 -17.61 24.87 2.90
CA GLN A 430 -18.15 25.62 4.05
C GLN A 430 -19.61 25.31 4.36
N SER A 431 -20.44 25.14 3.34
CA SER A 431 -21.87 24.85 3.51
C SER A 431 -22.13 23.45 4.08
N ILE A 432 -21.24 22.50 3.82
CA ILE A 432 -21.32 21.14 4.35
C ILE A 432 -20.65 21.08 5.72
N TYR A 433 -19.40 21.54 5.81
CA TYR A 433 -18.50 21.23 6.93
C TYR A 433 -18.38 22.33 7.97
N GLY A 434 -18.91 23.53 7.70
CA GLY A 434 -18.73 24.68 8.58
C GLY A 434 -17.32 25.28 8.57
N GLN A 435 -16.43 24.79 7.71
CA GLN A 435 -15.07 25.30 7.49
C GLN A 435 -14.82 25.47 5.98
N PRO A 436 -13.96 26.40 5.52
CA PRO A 436 -13.86 26.73 4.09
C PRO A 436 -13.19 25.65 3.24
N GLN A 437 -12.31 24.85 3.85
CA GLN A 437 -11.56 23.76 3.26
C GLN A 437 -11.07 22.83 4.39
N PRO A 438 -10.59 21.61 4.09
CA PRO A 438 -9.85 20.77 5.04
C PRO A 438 -8.71 21.52 5.73
N ASP A 439 -8.36 21.10 6.95
CA ASP A 439 -7.20 21.63 7.64
C ASP A 439 -5.92 21.36 6.83
N ARG A 440 -4.94 22.25 6.98
CA ARG A 440 -3.62 22.07 6.34
C ARG A 440 -2.69 21.35 7.31
N ILE A 441 -2.17 20.21 6.88
CA ILE A 441 -1.10 19.50 7.57
C ILE A 441 0.24 20.01 7.04
N ASN A 442 1.15 20.37 7.95
CA ASN A 442 2.50 20.75 7.56
C ASN A 442 3.22 19.52 6.99
N PRO A 443 3.80 19.60 5.79
CA PRO A 443 4.58 18.50 5.26
C PRO A 443 5.84 18.28 6.10
N VAL A 444 6.34 17.04 6.11
CA VAL A 444 7.68 16.71 6.55
C VAL A 444 8.66 17.57 5.76
N ASP A 445 9.55 18.26 6.46
CA ASP A 445 10.59 19.07 5.83
C ASP A 445 11.91 18.28 5.79
N PRO A 446 12.31 17.72 4.64
CA PRO A 446 13.53 16.93 4.53
C PRO A 446 14.79 17.76 4.78
N LEU A 447 14.70 19.09 4.73
CA LEU A 447 15.81 19.99 5.05
C LEU A 447 15.94 20.27 6.56
N LEU A 448 14.89 19.97 7.33
CA LEU A 448 14.81 20.22 8.77
C LEU A 448 14.17 19.01 9.48
N PRO A 449 14.79 17.82 9.42
CA PRO A 449 14.22 16.61 10.00
C PRO A 449 14.00 16.77 11.51
N ASP A 450 12.90 16.17 12.01
CA ASP A 450 12.52 16.23 13.43
C ASP A 450 13.51 15.48 14.33
N ASP A 451 14.20 14.47 13.80
CA ASP A 451 15.25 13.74 14.49
C ASP A 451 16.63 14.10 13.92
N SER A 452 17.49 14.67 14.77
CA SER A 452 18.85 15.10 14.40
C SER A 452 19.79 13.97 13.95
N ARG A 453 19.36 12.70 14.02
CA ARG A 453 20.12 11.57 13.48
C ARG A 453 19.91 11.43 11.96
N LEU A 454 18.95 12.17 11.40
CA LEU A 454 18.83 12.40 9.97
C LEU A 454 19.57 13.67 9.53
N GLN A 455 20.28 13.62 8.41
CA GLN A 455 20.92 14.74 7.74
C GLN A 455 19.92 15.47 6.82
N PRO A 456 20.08 16.78 6.60
CA PRO A 456 19.28 17.51 5.62
C PRO A 456 19.38 16.90 4.22
N ALA A 457 18.24 16.73 3.55
CA ALA A 457 18.08 16.19 2.20
C ALA A 457 18.46 14.71 2.00
N GLU A 458 18.89 13.98 3.04
CA GLU A 458 19.16 12.56 2.88
C GLU A 458 17.87 11.80 2.52
N PRO A 459 17.92 10.84 1.56
CA PRO A 459 16.75 10.12 1.07
C PRO A 459 16.35 8.95 1.99
N SER A 460 16.29 9.20 3.30
CA SER A 460 16.01 8.19 4.32
C SER A 460 14.97 8.66 5.35
N ALA A 461 14.47 7.71 6.12
CA ALA A 461 13.51 7.92 7.20
C ALA A 461 13.90 7.09 8.42
N ILE A 462 13.39 7.45 9.60
CA ILE A 462 13.55 6.63 10.82
C ILE A 462 12.26 5.89 11.11
N VAL A 463 12.33 4.56 11.26
CA VAL A 463 11.21 3.72 11.71
C VAL A 463 11.54 2.97 12.99
N GLY A 464 10.52 2.63 13.77
CA GLY A 464 10.71 1.85 14.98
C GLY A 464 9.42 1.67 15.79
N THR A 465 9.57 1.07 16.96
CA THR A 465 8.49 0.91 17.92
C THR A 465 8.99 1.11 19.35
N SER A 466 8.08 1.38 20.27
CA SER A 466 8.36 1.56 21.69
C SER A 466 8.46 0.25 22.47
N SER A 467 7.78 -0.80 22.03
CA SER A 467 7.87 -2.14 22.61
C SER A 467 7.36 -3.20 21.65
N LEU A 468 8.08 -4.32 21.52
CA LEU A 468 7.58 -5.53 20.86
C LEU A 468 6.82 -6.43 21.83
N TYR A 469 6.89 -6.16 23.13
CA TYR A 469 6.13 -6.90 24.16
C TYR A 469 4.73 -6.30 24.36
N ASN A 470 4.52 -5.04 24.01
CA ASN A 470 3.17 -4.47 23.91
C ASN A 470 2.51 -4.95 22.62
N ARG A 471 1.83 -6.10 22.68
CA ARG A 471 1.23 -6.77 21.53
C ARG A 471 -0.08 -7.45 21.89
N GLU A 472 -0.95 -7.60 20.90
CA GLU A 472 -2.18 -8.36 21.02
C GLU A 472 -1.96 -9.78 20.47
N SER A 473 -1.51 -10.70 21.33
CA SER A 473 -1.20 -12.08 20.94
C SER A 473 -2.37 -13.07 21.11
N ALA A 474 -3.53 -12.61 21.60
CA ALA A 474 -4.76 -13.41 21.70
C ALA A 474 -5.97 -12.47 21.86
N PRO A 475 -6.92 -12.41 20.90
CA PRO A 475 -8.20 -11.77 21.18
C PRO A 475 -8.90 -12.46 22.38
N LEU A 476 -9.71 -11.72 23.13
CA LEU A 476 -10.28 -12.19 24.39
C LEU A 476 -11.17 -13.44 24.18
N GLY A 477 -10.91 -14.54 24.92
CA GLY A 477 -11.74 -15.75 24.86
C GLY A 477 -11.09 -17.10 25.19
N GLY A 478 -9.79 -17.15 25.51
CA GLY A 478 -8.98 -18.37 25.38
C GLY A 478 -8.39 -18.43 23.97
N ASP A 479 -7.48 -19.36 23.67
CA ASP A 479 -6.88 -19.46 22.32
C ASP A 479 -8.00 -19.55 21.26
N PRO A 480 -8.30 -18.49 20.49
CA PRO A 480 -9.30 -18.58 19.43
C PRO A 480 -8.76 -19.41 18.25
N PHE A 481 -7.47 -19.79 18.29
CA PHE A 481 -6.80 -20.78 17.47
C PHE A 481 -6.78 -22.17 18.09
N GLU A 482 -7.64 -22.47 19.08
CA GLU A 482 -7.81 -23.84 19.54
C GLU A 482 -8.13 -24.73 18.32
N GLN A 483 -7.13 -25.53 17.95
CA GLN A 483 -7.03 -26.10 16.64
C GLN A 483 -8.05 -27.23 16.48
N SER A 484 -8.92 -27.15 15.47
CA SER A 484 -9.51 -28.37 14.91
C SER A 484 -8.46 -29.04 13.99
N GLY A 485 -8.47 -30.36 13.89
CA GLY A 485 -7.63 -31.09 12.91
C GLY A 485 -7.84 -30.64 11.45
N SER A 486 -8.91 -29.89 11.15
CA SER A 486 -9.23 -29.37 9.83
C SER A 486 -8.60 -28.01 9.47
N ARG A 487 -8.31 -27.11 10.43
CA ARG A 487 -7.92 -25.71 10.14
C ARG A 487 -6.42 -25.47 9.92
N GLU A 488 -5.53 -26.36 10.35
CA GLU A 488 -4.08 -26.15 10.19
C GLU A 488 -3.50 -26.78 8.94
N ILE A 489 -4.25 -27.73 8.38
CA ILE A 489 -4.02 -28.27 7.04
C ILE A 489 -4.80 -27.44 6.01
N ALA A 490 -5.73 -26.57 6.44
CA ALA A 490 -6.53 -25.69 5.58
C ALA A 490 -6.76 -24.30 6.21
N ALA A 491 -5.97 -23.31 5.78
CA ALA A 491 -6.21 -21.88 6.07
C ALA A 491 -5.83 -21.35 7.47
N GLY A 492 -4.81 -21.93 8.15
CA GLY A 492 -4.38 -21.60 9.52
C GLY A 492 -4.17 -20.10 9.86
N ASN A 493 -3.85 -19.78 11.12
CA ASN A 493 -3.85 -18.40 11.68
C ASN A 493 -3.31 -17.31 10.73
N TRP A 494 -2.21 -17.61 10.03
CA TRP A 494 -1.59 -16.78 9.00
C TRP A 494 -2.56 -16.15 7.97
N LEU A 495 -3.65 -16.84 7.62
CA LEU A 495 -4.62 -16.35 6.63
C LEU A 495 -5.83 -15.62 7.25
N ILE A 496 -6.05 -15.70 8.57
CA ILE A 496 -7.33 -15.33 9.20
C ILE A 496 -7.18 -14.24 10.26
N GLN A 497 -6.35 -14.41 11.31
CA GLN A 497 -6.34 -13.45 12.44
C GLN A 497 -4.95 -12.95 12.87
N GLY A 498 -3.85 -13.51 12.36
CA GLY A 498 -2.51 -13.07 12.76
C GLY A 498 -1.41 -13.91 12.15
N ALA A 499 -0.30 -13.28 11.76
CA ALA A 499 0.83 -13.95 11.11
C ALA A 499 1.73 -14.73 12.10
N ASP A 500 1.18 -15.21 13.21
CA ASP A 500 1.92 -15.90 14.25
C ASP A 500 2.35 -17.30 13.78
N SER A 501 3.58 -17.65 14.11
CA SER A 501 4.31 -18.85 13.70
C SER A 501 4.48 -19.82 14.87
N GLY A 502 3.36 -20.19 15.49
CA GLY A 502 3.30 -21.13 16.62
C GLY A 502 2.92 -20.45 17.93
N LEU A 503 3.20 -21.11 19.06
CA LEU A 503 3.06 -20.50 20.38
C LEU A 503 4.31 -19.65 20.68
N ILE A 504 4.09 -18.40 21.10
CA ILE A 504 5.14 -17.40 21.23
C ILE A 504 5.04 -16.72 22.60
N ALA A 505 6.02 -16.93 23.46
CA ALA A 505 6.19 -16.13 24.66
C ALA A 505 6.99 -14.86 24.35
N ASP A 506 6.87 -13.83 25.19
CA ASP A 506 7.68 -12.60 25.01
C ASP A 506 9.18 -12.91 25.04
N GLU A 507 9.58 -13.90 25.84
CA GLU A 507 10.95 -14.41 25.92
C GLU A 507 11.45 -15.15 24.67
N ASP A 508 10.60 -15.41 23.69
CA ASP A 508 11.03 -15.88 22.36
C ASP A 508 11.49 -14.71 21.47
N ILE A 509 10.95 -13.50 21.64
CA ILE A 509 11.21 -12.34 20.77
C ILE A 509 12.62 -11.79 21.01
N TYR A 510 13.56 -12.14 20.13
CA TYR A 510 14.96 -11.75 20.27
C TYR A 510 15.31 -10.53 19.43
N ALA A 511 14.81 -10.47 18.20
CA ALA A 511 15.12 -9.45 17.21
C ALA A 511 13.88 -9.08 16.38
N VAL A 512 14.00 -7.98 15.63
CA VAL A 512 13.08 -7.61 14.56
C VAL A 512 13.81 -7.74 13.22
N ARG A 513 13.17 -8.35 12.22
CA ARG A 513 13.60 -8.34 10.83
C ARG A 513 12.82 -7.27 10.08
N ILE A 514 13.53 -6.39 9.37
CA ILE A 514 12.94 -5.48 8.39
C ILE A 514 13.04 -6.15 7.04
N VAL A 515 11.90 -6.39 6.39
CA VAL A 515 11.82 -7.06 5.09
C VAL A 515 11.44 -6.02 4.04
N GLY A 516 12.34 -5.74 3.12
CA GLY A 516 12.05 -4.93 1.93
C GLY A 516 11.28 -5.74 0.90
N VAL A 517 10.34 -5.09 0.23
CA VAL A 517 9.49 -5.70 -0.80
C VAL A 517 9.75 -5.00 -2.12
N VAL A 518 10.34 -5.72 -3.08
CA VAL A 518 10.65 -5.16 -4.40
C VAL A 518 9.38 -5.15 -5.26
N PRO A 519 8.92 -3.99 -5.78
CA PRO A 519 7.78 -3.92 -6.69
C PRO A 519 7.96 -4.84 -7.92
N LYS A 520 6.84 -5.26 -8.51
CA LYS A 520 6.84 -6.11 -9.71
C LYS A 520 6.52 -5.28 -10.95
N PRO A 521 7.52 -4.78 -11.69
CA PRO A 521 7.27 -4.13 -12.97
C PRO A 521 6.62 -5.09 -13.97
N PHE A 522 5.78 -4.54 -14.84
CA PHE A 522 5.29 -5.28 -15.99
C PHE A 522 6.45 -5.63 -16.93
N ARG A 523 6.33 -6.79 -17.57
CA ARG A 523 7.11 -7.22 -18.72
C ARG A 523 6.22 -8.09 -19.60
N ARG A 524 6.63 -8.35 -20.85
CA ARG A 524 5.90 -9.24 -21.76
C ARG A 524 5.50 -10.56 -21.06
N PRO A 525 4.22 -10.94 -21.04
CA PRO A 525 3.80 -12.15 -20.35
C PRO A 525 4.29 -13.45 -21.01
N ILE A 526 4.58 -14.47 -20.19
CA ILE A 526 4.67 -15.87 -20.60
C ILE A 526 3.28 -16.46 -20.47
N ASP A 527 2.62 -16.73 -21.58
CA ASP A 527 1.27 -17.28 -21.64
C ASP A 527 1.28 -18.76 -22.03
N ARG A 528 0.45 -19.57 -21.36
CA ARG A 528 0.35 -21.02 -21.58
C ARG A 528 -0.34 -21.41 -22.89
N TRP A 529 -1.10 -20.47 -23.46
CA TRP A 529 -1.92 -20.65 -24.65
C TRP A 529 -1.28 -19.98 -25.88
N ASP A 530 -0.35 -19.05 -25.70
CA ASP A 530 0.40 -18.43 -26.80
C ASP A 530 1.52 -19.36 -27.32
N PRO A 531 1.48 -19.76 -28.61
CA PRO A 531 2.55 -20.55 -29.23
C PRO A 531 3.95 -19.93 -29.14
N ALA A 532 4.06 -18.60 -28.99
CA ALA A 532 5.35 -17.92 -28.85
C ALA A 532 5.99 -18.11 -27.47
N THR A 533 5.21 -18.44 -26.44
CA THR A 533 5.68 -18.55 -25.05
C THR A 533 5.38 -19.89 -24.39
N VAL A 534 4.63 -20.78 -25.03
CA VAL A 534 4.22 -22.08 -24.47
C VAL A 534 5.40 -22.96 -24.04
N ASP A 535 6.53 -22.91 -24.74
CA ASP A 535 7.73 -23.66 -24.36
C ASP A 535 8.36 -23.10 -23.06
N ALA A 536 8.41 -21.77 -22.93
CA ALA A 536 8.84 -21.11 -21.70
C ALA A 536 7.87 -21.40 -20.54
N TRP A 537 6.57 -21.39 -20.79
CA TRP A 537 5.55 -21.81 -19.82
C TRP A 537 5.76 -23.25 -19.35
N ASN A 538 5.94 -24.19 -20.28
CA ASN A 538 6.15 -25.60 -19.96
C ASN A 538 7.43 -25.80 -19.13
N ALA A 539 8.46 -24.98 -19.36
CA ALA A 539 9.70 -25.01 -18.60
C ALA A 539 9.54 -24.58 -17.13
N VAL A 540 8.59 -23.70 -16.80
CA VAL A 540 8.49 -23.09 -15.45
C VAL A 540 7.21 -23.43 -14.69
N SER A 541 6.15 -23.90 -15.35
CA SER A 541 4.82 -24.11 -14.76
C SER A 541 4.81 -25.06 -13.56
N HIS A 542 5.75 -26.01 -13.49
CA HIS A 542 5.88 -26.92 -12.35
C HIS A 542 6.35 -26.21 -11.05
N LEU A 543 7.01 -25.05 -11.17
CA LEU A 543 7.48 -24.22 -10.05
C LEU A 543 6.38 -23.29 -9.49
N LEU A 544 5.37 -22.95 -10.29
CA LEU A 544 4.34 -21.96 -9.95
C LEU A 544 3.36 -22.48 -8.90
N MET A 545 3.08 -21.69 -7.85
CA MET A 545 2.23 -22.17 -6.76
C MET A 545 0.76 -22.34 -7.09
N ASP A 546 0.21 -21.45 -7.90
CA ASP A 546 -1.19 -21.46 -8.27
C ASP A 546 -1.38 -22.12 -9.65
N PRO A 547 -1.97 -23.33 -9.72
CA PRO A 547 -2.15 -24.03 -10.99
C PRO A 547 -3.22 -23.39 -11.89
N ARG A 548 -3.89 -22.33 -11.43
CA ARG A 548 -4.94 -21.63 -12.20
C ARG A 548 -4.41 -20.48 -13.04
N MET A 549 -3.12 -20.13 -12.90
CA MET A 549 -2.53 -19.06 -13.71
C MET A 549 -2.50 -19.47 -15.19
N ASP A 550 -2.81 -18.51 -16.05
CA ASP A 550 -2.73 -18.69 -17.50
C ASP A 550 -1.58 -17.90 -18.13
N SER A 551 -1.08 -16.87 -17.44
CA SER A 551 0.09 -16.09 -17.82
C SER A 551 0.87 -15.60 -16.59
N ILE A 552 2.17 -15.30 -16.77
CA ILE A 552 3.06 -14.74 -15.73
C ILE A 552 4.01 -13.69 -16.32
N VAL A 553 4.49 -12.77 -15.49
CA VAL A 553 5.56 -11.82 -15.86
C VAL A 553 6.84 -12.03 -15.06
N ASP A 554 6.80 -12.91 -14.07
CA ASP A 554 7.90 -13.19 -13.16
C ASP A 554 9.05 -13.93 -13.85
N GLY A 555 10.29 -13.70 -13.40
CA GLY A 555 11.45 -14.55 -13.66
C GLY A 555 11.74 -15.53 -12.52
N TYR A 556 10.79 -15.71 -11.60
CA TYR A 556 10.94 -16.50 -10.38
C TYR A 556 9.61 -17.11 -9.92
N ALA A 557 9.68 -18.12 -9.05
CA ALA A 557 8.56 -18.55 -8.24
C ALA A 557 8.85 -18.33 -6.76
N ALA A 558 7.83 -17.92 -6.02
CA ALA A 558 7.82 -17.86 -4.57
C ALA A 558 6.41 -18.19 -4.07
N THR A 559 6.27 -18.60 -2.83
CA THR A 559 5.02 -19.09 -2.25
C THR A 559 3.89 -18.06 -2.20
N HIS A 560 4.27 -16.77 -2.12
CA HIS A 560 3.39 -15.60 -2.12
C HIS A 560 3.58 -14.70 -3.37
N GLN A 561 4.45 -15.08 -4.31
CA GLN A 561 4.73 -14.35 -5.57
C GLN A 561 5.31 -12.92 -5.39
N GLU A 562 5.87 -12.62 -4.21
CA GLU A 562 6.58 -11.36 -3.93
C GLU A 562 8.09 -11.60 -3.84
N ARG A 563 8.87 -10.52 -3.85
CA ARG A 563 10.32 -10.54 -3.62
C ARG A 563 10.65 -9.93 -2.27
N TRP A 564 10.81 -10.78 -1.27
CA TRP A 564 11.13 -10.37 0.09
C TRP A 564 12.64 -10.45 0.32
N LYS A 565 13.27 -9.32 0.60
CA LYS A 565 14.72 -9.27 0.90
C LYS A 565 14.90 -8.66 2.29
N ILE A 566 15.92 -9.11 3.01
CA ILE A 566 16.21 -8.65 4.37
C ILE A 566 16.96 -7.31 4.26
N ILE A 567 16.40 -6.25 4.82
CA ILE A 567 17.09 -4.97 5.03
C ILE A 567 17.90 -5.02 6.33
N ALA A 568 17.35 -5.66 7.37
CA ALA A 568 18.02 -5.75 8.66
C ALA A 568 17.44 -6.86 9.54
N GLU A 569 18.27 -7.43 10.43
CA GLU A 569 17.87 -8.22 11.59
C GLU A 569 18.48 -7.59 12.85
N ILE A 570 17.65 -6.90 13.62
CA ILE A 570 18.06 -6.01 14.71
C ILE A 570 17.72 -6.66 16.06
N PRO A 571 18.71 -6.99 16.92
CA PRO A 571 18.45 -7.42 18.28
C PRO A 571 17.76 -6.31 19.08
N VAL A 572 16.63 -6.63 19.71
CA VAL A 572 15.82 -5.63 20.41
C VAL A 572 16.00 -5.64 21.92
N ARG A 573 16.55 -6.74 22.48
CA ARG A 573 16.81 -6.88 23.92
C ARG A 573 18.08 -6.14 24.32
N LYS A 574 17.91 -4.97 24.91
CA LYS A 574 19.05 -4.12 25.30
C LYS A 574 19.71 -4.57 26.58
N ARG A 575 21.03 -4.43 26.62
CA ARG A 575 21.86 -4.58 27.80
C ARG A 575 22.70 -3.33 28.02
N ASN A 576 22.91 -2.95 29.27
CA ASN A 576 23.82 -1.87 29.62
C ASN A 576 25.29 -2.32 29.49
N ALA A 577 26.23 -1.38 29.69
CA ALA A 577 27.67 -1.65 29.65
C ALA A 577 28.16 -2.71 30.67
N GLN A 578 27.35 -3.03 31.68
CA GLN A 578 27.61 -4.08 32.67
C GLN A 578 26.94 -5.43 32.29
N GLY A 579 26.32 -5.52 31.12
CA GLY A 579 25.64 -6.72 30.62
C GLY A 579 24.25 -6.97 31.22
N GLN A 580 23.73 -6.05 32.03
CA GLN A 580 22.41 -6.19 32.67
C GLN A 580 21.31 -5.77 31.70
N VAL A 581 20.16 -6.45 31.75
CA VAL A 581 19.00 -6.13 30.92
C VAL A 581 18.50 -4.71 31.25
N VAL A 582 18.30 -3.90 30.22
CA VAL A 582 17.65 -2.59 30.35
C VAL A 582 16.16 -2.81 30.43
N LEU A 583 15.50 -2.21 31.43
CA LEU A 583 14.05 -2.32 31.61
C LEU A 583 13.35 -1.07 31.07
N ASP A 584 12.15 -1.27 30.53
CA ASP A 584 11.24 -0.21 30.13
C ASP A 584 10.47 0.37 31.32
N GLN A 585 9.58 1.33 31.04
CA GLN A 585 8.77 2.01 32.06
C GLN A 585 7.73 1.08 32.74
N ALA A 586 7.41 -0.07 32.13
CA ALA A 586 6.54 -1.09 32.71
C ALA A 586 7.32 -2.14 33.52
N GLY A 587 8.66 -2.08 33.52
CA GLY A 587 9.53 -3.03 34.22
C GLY A 587 9.85 -4.29 33.40
N ASN A 588 9.46 -4.34 32.13
CA ASN A 588 9.80 -5.42 31.21
C ASN A 588 11.15 -5.13 30.52
N PRO A 589 11.84 -6.14 29.94
CA PRO A 589 12.97 -5.89 29.05
C PRO A 589 12.61 -4.87 27.95
N ASP A 590 13.40 -3.81 27.84
CA ASP A 590 13.17 -2.74 26.86
C ASP A 590 13.46 -3.26 25.45
N THR A 591 12.40 -3.47 24.67
CA THR A 591 12.43 -3.95 23.27
C THR A 591 12.19 -2.86 22.23
N SER A 592 12.30 -1.58 22.63
CA SER A 592 12.22 -0.47 21.67
C SER A 592 13.33 -0.55 20.61
N PHE A 593 13.10 -0.06 19.40
CA PHE A 593 14.18 0.09 18.43
C PHE A 593 13.93 1.31 17.55
N ALA A 594 14.97 1.77 16.87
CA ALA A 594 14.89 2.76 15.81
C ALA A 594 15.90 2.37 14.73
N ALA A 595 15.48 2.41 13.48
CA ALA A 595 16.32 2.12 12.32
C ALA A 595 16.13 3.20 11.27
N LYS A 596 17.24 3.67 10.69
CA LYS A 596 17.24 4.50 9.49
C LYS A 596 17.08 3.57 8.28
N VAL A 597 16.00 3.75 7.54
CA VAL A 597 15.63 2.94 6.37
C VAL A 597 15.53 3.82 5.13
N PRO A 598 15.72 3.26 3.92
CA PRO A 598 15.55 4.03 2.70
C PRO A 598 14.11 4.52 2.57
N ALA A 599 13.94 5.81 2.27
CA ALA A 599 12.63 6.33 1.90
C ALA A 599 12.20 5.78 0.53
N HIS A 600 10.91 5.83 0.22
CA HIS A 600 10.34 5.35 -1.04
C HIS A 600 10.60 3.86 -1.38
N THR A 601 11.12 3.08 -0.43
CA THR A 601 11.26 1.63 -0.54
C THR A 601 10.18 0.96 0.31
N PRO A 602 9.33 0.11 -0.26
CA PRO A 602 8.33 -0.63 0.52
C PRO A 602 8.98 -1.65 1.47
N PHE A 603 8.49 -1.76 2.70
CA PHE A 603 8.95 -2.76 3.67
C PHE A 603 7.85 -3.18 4.65
N PHE A 604 8.12 -4.20 5.47
CA PHE A 604 7.32 -4.56 6.66
C PHE A 604 8.21 -5.22 7.73
N PHE A 605 7.66 -5.47 8.93
CA PHE A 605 8.41 -6.07 10.04
C PHE A 605 8.06 -7.54 10.30
N GLN A 606 9.05 -8.34 10.71
CA GLN A 606 8.85 -9.64 11.34
C GLN A 606 9.50 -9.66 12.73
N GLY A 607 8.80 -10.17 13.74
CA GLY A 607 9.46 -10.57 15.00
C GLY A 607 10.17 -11.90 14.79
N ILE A 608 11.43 -12.03 15.23
CA ILE A 608 12.21 -13.26 15.07
C ILE A 608 12.82 -13.74 16.39
N ASP A 609 13.03 -15.05 16.49
CA ASP A 609 13.68 -15.68 17.64
C ASP A 609 15.21 -15.56 17.60
N GLU A 610 15.89 -16.10 18.63
CA GLU A 610 17.37 -16.08 18.71
C GLU A 610 18.07 -16.88 17.60
N ASN A 611 17.33 -17.72 16.88
CA ASN A 611 17.82 -18.47 15.72
C ASN A 611 17.51 -17.76 14.41
N GLY A 612 16.83 -16.61 14.44
CA GLY A 612 16.45 -15.84 13.25
C GLY A 612 15.23 -16.42 12.53
N MET A 613 14.38 -17.18 13.22
CA MET A 613 13.15 -17.74 12.67
C MET A 613 11.97 -16.82 12.95
N THR A 614 11.10 -16.62 11.97
CA THR A 614 9.89 -15.80 12.11
C THR A 614 9.00 -16.32 13.24
N LEU A 615 8.65 -15.42 14.16
CA LEU A 615 7.65 -15.57 15.20
C LEU A 615 6.33 -15.00 14.72
N PHE A 616 6.33 -13.78 14.17
CA PHE A 616 5.15 -13.12 13.62
C PHE A 616 5.55 -12.14 12.52
N SER A 617 4.61 -11.78 11.64
CA SER A 617 4.80 -10.80 10.58
C SER A 617 3.73 -9.72 10.57
N GLU A 618 4.13 -8.47 10.43
CA GLU A 618 3.23 -7.38 10.08
C GLU A 618 2.86 -7.52 8.59
N MET A 619 1.72 -8.14 8.30
CA MET A 619 1.27 -8.36 6.92
C MET A 619 0.54 -7.13 6.36
N THR A 620 1.25 -6.00 6.29
CA THR A 620 0.84 -4.70 5.75
C THR A 620 2.09 -4.01 5.22
N TRP A 621 2.07 -3.51 3.98
CA TRP A 621 3.24 -2.82 3.43
C TRP A 621 3.34 -1.42 4.02
N ARG A 622 4.56 -0.98 4.28
CA ARG A 622 4.89 0.36 4.75
C ARG A 622 5.71 1.08 3.69
N GLY A 623 5.46 2.37 3.55
CA GLY A 623 6.28 3.31 2.82
C GLY A 623 6.59 4.51 3.71
N THR A 624 7.71 5.17 3.43
CA THR A 624 8.11 6.42 4.11
C THR A 624 8.57 7.46 3.10
N VAL A 625 8.46 8.73 3.47
CA VAL A 625 9.03 9.86 2.72
C VAL A 625 10.34 10.34 3.36
N PRO A 626 11.26 10.98 2.61
CA PRO A 626 12.50 11.52 3.15
C PRO A 626 12.28 12.45 4.35
N GLY A 627 13.04 12.24 5.42
CA GLY A 627 12.93 13.01 6.67
C GLY A 627 11.86 12.51 7.65
N GLU A 628 11.04 11.52 7.28
CA GLU A 628 9.95 11.03 8.12
C GLU A 628 10.47 10.26 9.35
N VAL A 629 9.76 10.38 10.48
CA VAL A 629 10.05 9.63 11.71
C VAL A 629 8.80 8.88 12.18
N ARG A 630 8.82 7.55 12.07
CA ARG A 630 7.75 6.61 12.44
C ARG A 630 8.17 5.68 13.56
N THR A 631 8.31 6.27 14.75
CA THR A 631 8.55 5.55 16.01
C THR A 631 7.29 5.47 16.89
N ASP A 632 6.14 5.82 16.31
CA ASP A 632 4.86 6.07 16.96
C ASP A 632 3.93 4.85 16.99
N CYS A 633 4.35 3.68 16.51
CA CYS A 633 3.54 2.47 16.47
C CYS A 633 3.03 2.00 17.86
N GLY A 634 3.78 2.31 18.93
CA GLY A 634 3.37 2.03 20.31
C GLY A 634 3.32 0.55 20.72
N GLY A 635 3.50 -0.38 19.80
CA GLY A 635 3.38 -1.81 20.02
C GLY A 635 3.50 -2.59 18.71
N CYS A 636 3.51 -3.92 18.80
CA CYS A 636 3.36 -4.79 17.64
C CYS A 636 1.89 -5.23 17.55
N HIS A 637 1.13 -4.65 16.61
CA HIS A 637 -0.30 -4.94 16.45
C HIS A 637 -1.10 -4.64 17.74
N ALA A 638 -0.96 -3.42 18.27
CA ALA A 638 -1.61 -2.94 19.49
C ALA A 638 -2.80 -2.03 19.14
N HIS A 639 -3.88 -2.62 18.61
CA HIS A 639 -5.02 -1.89 18.05
C HIS A 639 -6.12 -1.60 19.07
N SER A 640 -6.44 -2.58 19.92
CA SER A 640 -7.48 -2.54 20.97
C SER A 640 -6.92 -2.41 22.39
N ILE A 641 -5.60 -2.23 22.53
CA ILE A 641 -4.90 -1.93 23.79
C ILE A 641 -4.20 -0.57 23.71
N GLU A 642 -3.82 -0.02 24.88
CA GLU A 642 -3.13 1.27 24.94
C GLU A 642 -1.73 1.18 24.29
N PRO A 643 -1.41 2.05 23.32
CA PRO A 643 -0.06 2.15 22.77
C PRO A 643 0.95 2.52 23.86
N PHE A 644 2.05 1.76 23.94
CA PHE A 644 3.13 2.05 24.88
C PHE A 644 3.92 3.28 24.43
N PRO A 645 4.16 4.28 25.30
CA PRO A 645 4.80 5.52 24.88
C PRO A 645 6.26 5.31 24.46
N TYR A 646 6.65 5.87 23.31
CA TYR A 646 8.06 5.84 22.86
C TYR A 646 8.97 6.70 23.75
N ARG A 647 8.44 7.81 24.29
CA ARG A 647 9.19 8.72 25.16
C ARG A 647 9.73 7.97 26.39
N GLY A 648 11.04 8.07 26.58
CA GLY A 648 11.72 7.49 27.72
C GLY A 648 11.99 6.00 27.60
N THR A 649 11.79 5.39 26.44
CA THR A 649 12.43 4.11 26.07
C THR A 649 13.93 4.32 25.83
N ALA A 650 14.72 3.24 25.84
CA ALA A 650 16.15 3.29 25.55
C ALA A 650 16.46 3.81 24.13
N SER A 651 15.65 3.42 23.14
CA SER A 651 15.76 3.95 21.77
C SER A 651 15.53 5.46 21.72
N TRP A 652 14.52 5.97 22.45
CA TRP A 652 14.26 7.41 22.55
C TRP A 652 15.37 8.18 23.28
N ARG A 653 15.92 7.60 24.35
CA ARG A 653 17.05 8.18 25.10
C ARG A 653 18.36 8.17 24.32
N ARG A 654 18.41 7.47 23.18
CA ARG A 654 19.63 7.25 22.37
C ARG A 654 20.70 6.51 23.16
N ASP A 655 20.27 5.59 24.03
CA ASP A 655 21.19 4.79 24.84
C ASP A 655 22.10 3.94 23.91
N PRO A 656 23.41 3.81 24.22
CA PRO A 656 24.31 2.96 23.45
C PRO A 656 23.82 1.51 23.37
N LEU A 657 23.98 0.89 22.21
CA LEU A 657 23.57 -0.48 21.96
C LEU A 657 24.76 -1.41 22.13
N ALA A 658 24.75 -2.23 23.19
CA ALA A 658 25.74 -3.30 23.34
C ALA A 658 25.33 -4.51 22.47
N VAL A 659 26.01 -4.70 21.33
CA VAL A 659 25.67 -5.75 20.35
C VAL A 659 26.86 -6.69 20.15
N ASN A 660 26.66 -7.98 20.37
CA ASN A 660 27.70 -8.98 20.08
C ASN A 660 27.97 -9.03 18.56
N GLY A 661 29.24 -8.94 18.16
CA GLY A 661 29.64 -8.88 16.76
C GLY A 661 29.91 -7.46 16.22
N LEU A 662 29.58 -6.41 16.98
CA LEU A 662 29.86 -5.01 16.62
C LEU A 662 30.66 -4.31 17.72
N ALA A 663 31.46 -3.32 17.34
CA ALA A 663 32.07 -2.43 18.31
C ALA A 663 31.06 -1.36 18.76
N ASP A 664 31.10 -0.93 20.02
CA ASP A 664 30.21 0.14 20.52
C ASP A 664 30.36 1.48 19.76
N SER A 665 31.47 1.67 19.03
CA SER A 665 31.74 2.83 18.19
C SER A 665 31.37 2.65 16.72
N ASP A 666 30.76 1.51 16.36
CA ASP A 666 30.39 1.23 14.97
C ASP A 666 29.31 2.24 14.50
N PRO A 667 29.50 2.91 13.34
CA PRO A 667 28.55 3.91 12.85
C PRO A 667 27.15 3.34 12.63
N MET A 668 27.00 2.04 12.35
CA MET A 668 25.72 1.38 12.15
C MET A 668 24.82 1.43 13.39
N ILE A 669 25.37 1.58 14.60
CA ILE A 669 24.60 1.58 15.86
C ILE A 669 24.77 2.88 16.67
N ALA A 670 25.32 3.92 16.05
CA ALA A 670 25.64 5.17 16.71
C ALA A 670 24.37 5.86 17.26
N ASN A 671 24.47 6.42 18.48
CA ASN A 671 23.37 7.15 19.13
C ASN A 671 22.05 6.36 19.20
N GLY A 672 22.14 5.03 19.38
CA GLY A 672 20.97 4.16 19.54
C GLY A 672 20.10 4.02 18.28
N LEU A 673 20.65 4.30 17.10
CA LEU A 673 19.98 4.17 15.80
C LEU A 673 20.70 3.11 14.97
N TRP A 674 19.93 2.22 14.35
CA TRP A 674 20.44 1.27 13.36
C TRP A 674 20.47 1.91 11.97
N ASP A 675 21.64 2.23 11.43
CA ASP A 675 21.76 2.74 10.05
C ASP A 675 21.91 1.57 9.08
N VAL A 676 20.85 1.27 8.33
CA VAL A 676 20.76 0.05 7.49
C VAL A 676 20.59 0.39 6.00
N ILE A 677 21.02 1.59 5.59
CA ILE A 677 20.89 2.07 4.22
C ILE A 677 21.81 1.30 3.26
N GLU A 678 23.10 1.21 3.60
CA GLU A 678 24.11 0.62 2.72
C GLU A 678 24.50 -0.82 3.10
N LYS A 679 24.21 -1.22 4.34
CA LYS A 679 24.67 -2.49 4.92
C LYS A 679 23.55 -3.19 5.67
N THR A 680 23.54 -4.52 5.58
CA THR A 680 22.53 -5.36 6.22
C THR A 680 23.13 -6.06 7.45
N PRO A 681 22.68 -5.75 8.68
CA PRO A 681 22.98 -6.58 9.83
C PRO A 681 22.15 -7.87 9.79
N LEU A 682 22.82 -9.02 9.89
CA LEU A 682 22.20 -10.34 9.92
C LEU A 682 22.49 -11.05 11.24
N LEU A 683 21.47 -11.65 11.83
CA LEU A 683 21.62 -12.49 13.01
C LEU A 683 22.42 -13.74 12.69
N THR A 684 23.43 -14.01 13.53
CA THR A 684 24.30 -15.18 13.43
C THR A 684 24.67 -15.71 14.81
N ARG A 685 25.65 -16.62 14.86
CA ARG A 685 26.25 -17.10 16.11
C ARG A 685 27.75 -16.95 16.06
N ASP A 686 28.34 -16.54 17.20
CA ASP A 686 29.79 -16.46 17.36
C ASP A 686 30.43 -17.85 17.57
N ALA A 687 31.76 -17.87 17.78
CA ALA A 687 32.51 -19.09 18.01
C ALA A 687 32.14 -19.82 19.32
N GLN A 688 31.46 -19.14 20.25
CA GLN A 688 30.93 -19.68 21.51
C GLN A 688 29.44 -20.04 21.38
N ASN A 689 28.92 -20.03 20.15
CA ASN A 689 27.53 -20.32 19.83
C ASN A 689 26.54 -19.34 20.46
N GLN A 690 26.97 -18.13 20.85
CA GLN A 690 26.08 -17.08 21.34
C GLN A 690 25.54 -16.27 20.15
N PRO A 691 24.30 -15.74 20.23
CA PRO A 691 23.78 -14.84 19.22
C PRO A 691 24.70 -13.63 18.99
N ALA A 692 24.93 -13.29 17.73
CA ALA A 692 25.79 -12.18 17.30
C ALA A 692 25.25 -11.58 15.99
N ILE A 693 25.82 -10.45 15.56
CA ILE A 693 25.53 -9.82 14.27
C ILE A 693 26.72 -9.99 13.34
N GLN A 694 26.41 -10.36 12.09
CA GLN A 694 27.31 -10.29 10.94
C GLN A 694 26.79 -9.20 10.01
N VAL A 695 27.67 -8.33 9.53
CA VAL A 695 27.31 -7.25 8.61
C VAL A 695 27.66 -7.66 7.19
N GLU A 696 26.68 -7.58 6.30
CA GLU A 696 26.87 -7.75 4.86
C GLU A 696 27.00 -6.38 4.20
N ASP A 697 27.94 -6.24 3.27
CA ASP A 697 28.18 -5.01 2.50
C ASP A 697 27.18 -4.89 1.30
N LYS A 698 25.88 -5.05 1.59
CA LYS A 698 24.74 -4.84 0.68
C LYS A 698 23.54 -4.37 1.51
N GLY A 699 22.72 -3.44 1.00
CA GLY A 699 21.56 -2.89 1.72
C GLY A 699 20.32 -3.79 1.75
N MET A 700 20.24 -4.80 0.87
CA MET A 700 19.19 -5.83 0.87
C MET A 700 19.75 -7.22 0.56
N ILE A 701 19.46 -8.20 1.41
CA ILE A 701 19.91 -9.59 1.28
C ILE A 701 18.73 -10.52 0.95
N ASP A 702 18.78 -11.15 -0.22
CA ASP A 702 17.89 -12.22 -0.62
C ASP A 702 18.48 -13.62 -0.30
N VAL A 703 17.61 -14.65 -0.28
CA VAL A 703 18.02 -16.05 -0.21
C VAL A 703 17.30 -16.83 -1.30
N GLU A 704 18.04 -17.40 -2.25
CA GLU A 704 17.49 -18.08 -3.43
C GLU A 704 17.86 -19.56 -3.45
N TYR A 705 16.94 -20.39 -3.95
CA TYR A 705 17.04 -21.84 -3.88
C TYR A 705 18.31 -22.40 -4.56
N HIS A 706 18.58 -22.10 -5.83
CA HIS A 706 19.72 -22.66 -6.54
C HIS A 706 21.07 -22.16 -6.01
N ARG A 707 21.15 -20.87 -5.65
CA ARG A 707 22.36 -20.22 -5.16
C ARG A 707 22.71 -20.66 -3.75
N ASP A 708 21.72 -20.70 -2.85
CA ASP A 708 21.97 -20.79 -1.41
C ASP A 708 21.51 -22.12 -0.79
N ILE A 709 20.48 -22.77 -1.33
CA ILE A 709 19.84 -23.93 -0.69
C ILE A 709 20.28 -25.25 -1.32
N LEU A 710 20.24 -25.34 -2.64
CA LEU A 710 20.59 -26.54 -3.39
C LEU A 710 22.02 -27.04 -3.05
N PRO A 711 23.06 -26.17 -2.92
CA PRO A 711 24.39 -26.63 -2.52
C PRO A 711 24.41 -27.25 -1.11
N ILE A 712 23.59 -26.75 -0.18
CA ILE A 712 23.47 -27.32 1.17
C ILE A 712 22.83 -28.71 1.08
N LEU A 713 21.74 -28.86 0.32
CA LEU A 713 21.08 -30.15 0.12
C LEU A 713 22.02 -31.18 -0.51
N GLN A 714 22.78 -30.79 -1.53
CA GLN A 714 23.76 -31.64 -2.20
C GLN A 714 24.86 -32.12 -1.25
N ASN A 715 25.39 -31.23 -0.41
CA ASN A 715 26.52 -31.54 0.47
C ASN A 715 26.11 -32.28 1.76
N ARG A 716 24.90 -32.03 2.27
CA ARG A 716 24.45 -32.50 3.60
C ARG A 716 23.40 -33.61 3.55
N CYS A 717 22.59 -33.66 2.49
CA CYS A 717 21.40 -34.50 2.44
C CYS A 717 21.47 -35.61 1.38
N VAL A 718 21.96 -35.31 0.16
CA VAL A 718 21.91 -36.23 -0.99
C VAL A 718 22.58 -37.58 -0.74
N GLY A 719 23.65 -37.62 0.07
CA GLY A 719 24.32 -38.88 0.43
C GLY A 719 23.42 -39.93 1.09
N CYS A 720 22.28 -39.54 1.66
CA CYS A 720 21.27 -40.45 2.23
C CYS A 720 19.86 -40.27 1.63
N HIS A 721 19.63 -39.22 0.83
CA HIS A 721 18.34 -38.89 0.21
C HIS A 721 18.45 -38.92 -1.32
N HIS A 722 18.73 -40.10 -1.89
CA HIS A 722 18.88 -40.32 -3.33
C HIS A 722 17.98 -41.47 -3.82
N SER A 723 17.74 -41.56 -5.13
CA SER A 723 16.76 -42.50 -5.72
C SER A 723 17.01 -43.97 -5.39
N ASP A 724 18.27 -44.34 -5.17
CA ASP A 724 18.69 -45.73 -4.95
C ASP A 724 18.57 -46.17 -3.48
N GLN A 725 18.06 -45.31 -2.59
CA GLN A 725 17.75 -45.68 -1.20
C GLN A 725 16.40 -46.38 -1.07
N SER A 726 16.21 -47.12 0.02
CA SER A 726 14.96 -47.85 0.27
C SER A 726 13.77 -46.95 0.60
N ASP A 727 14.02 -45.74 1.11
CA ASP A 727 13.00 -44.73 1.38
C ASP A 727 12.99 -43.67 0.27
N THR A 728 11.97 -43.71 -0.59
CA THR A 728 11.81 -42.81 -1.74
C THR A 728 10.90 -41.61 -1.44
N SER A 729 10.48 -41.44 -0.19
CA SER A 729 9.55 -40.39 0.24
C SER A 729 10.18 -38.98 0.24
N LEU A 730 11.51 -38.89 0.32
CA LEU A 730 12.29 -37.65 0.14
C LEU A 730 13.56 -37.93 -0.65
N VAL A 731 13.48 -37.73 -1.96
CA VAL A 731 14.59 -37.87 -2.92
C VAL A 731 15.07 -36.46 -3.31
N LEU A 732 16.36 -36.18 -3.15
CA LEU A 732 16.95 -34.85 -3.31
C LEU A 732 18.13 -34.82 -4.31
N ASP A 733 18.42 -35.93 -4.96
CA ASP A 733 19.51 -36.06 -5.95
C ASP A 733 19.11 -35.65 -7.38
N GLY A 734 17.82 -35.43 -7.62
CA GLY A 734 17.26 -35.01 -8.90
C GLY A 734 17.24 -36.10 -9.98
N THR A 735 16.96 -37.36 -9.60
CA THR A 735 16.93 -38.52 -10.54
C THR A 735 15.60 -39.33 -10.63
N GLY A 736 14.51 -38.91 -9.95
CA GLY A 736 13.14 -39.46 -10.10
C GLY A 736 12.14 -38.66 -10.97
N PRO A 737 10.96 -39.21 -11.34
CA PRO A 737 10.06 -38.71 -12.41
C PRO A 737 9.49 -37.26 -12.33
N LEU A 738 9.82 -36.50 -11.28
CA LEU A 738 9.68 -35.05 -11.16
C LEU A 738 10.98 -34.48 -10.56
N ASP A 739 12.09 -34.63 -11.29
CA ASP A 739 13.54 -34.57 -10.94
C ASP A 739 14.09 -33.35 -10.17
N ASP A 740 13.24 -32.60 -9.47
CA ASP A 740 13.59 -31.36 -8.80
C ASP A 740 13.40 -31.49 -7.26
N PRO A 741 14.47 -31.38 -6.46
CA PRO A 741 14.36 -31.35 -5.00
C PRO A 741 13.51 -30.17 -4.48
N TYR A 742 13.40 -29.07 -5.24
CA TYR A 742 12.49 -27.97 -4.92
C TYR A 742 11.04 -28.43 -4.96
N PHE A 743 10.68 -29.20 -5.99
CA PHE A 743 9.32 -29.74 -6.10
C PHE A 743 8.95 -30.59 -4.87
N ARG A 744 9.86 -31.47 -4.43
CA ARG A 744 9.66 -32.34 -3.26
C ARG A 744 9.45 -31.55 -1.97
N LEU A 745 10.14 -30.42 -1.83
CA LEU A 745 10.10 -29.60 -0.63
C LEU A 745 8.94 -28.60 -0.63
N VAL A 746 8.56 -28.04 -1.79
CA VAL A 746 7.68 -26.86 -1.88
C VAL A 746 6.39 -27.13 -2.68
N ARG A 747 6.41 -28.04 -3.68
CA ARG A 747 5.32 -28.19 -4.66
C ARG A 747 4.53 -29.50 -4.59
N ASP A 748 5.02 -30.52 -3.88
CA ASP A 748 4.32 -31.81 -3.71
C ASP A 748 3.10 -31.73 -2.76
N THR A 749 2.19 -30.80 -3.01
CA THR A 749 1.02 -30.52 -2.15
C THR A 749 0.03 -31.69 -2.10
N ASN A 750 0.02 -32.53 -3.13
CA ASN A 750 -0.83 -33.70 -3.21
C ASN A 750 -0.20 -34.95 -2.57
N ALA A 751 0.99 -34.83 -1.98
CA ALA A 751 1.75 -35.95 -1.44
C ALA A 751 1.88 -37.11 -2.46
N THR A 752 2.16 -36.76 -3.71
CA THR A 752 2.35 -37.74 -4.79
C THR A 752 3.59 -38.60 -4.54
N PHE A 753 4.62 -38.03 -3.90
CA PHE A 753 5.81 -38.78 -3.49
C PHE A 753 6.02 -38.81 -1.98
N GLY A 754 5.72 -37.70 -1.31
CA GLY A 754 5.85 -37.60 0.14
C GLY A 754 4.75 -38.35 0.90
N PRO A 755 4.90 -38.53 2.22
CA PRO A 755 3.85 -39.10 3.04
C PRO A 755 2.60 -38.22 3.02
N THR A 756 1.43 -38.83 2.99
CA THR A 756 0.16 -38.11 3.12
C THR A 756 0.08 -37.39 4.47
N PRO A 757 -0.62 -36.24 4.53
CA PRO A 757 -0.94 -35.57 5.79
C PRO A 757 -1.58 -36.53 6.80
N PRO A 758 -1.38 -36.33 8.12
CA PRO A 758 -1.96 -37.18 9.17
C PRO A 758 -3.48 -37.33 9.09
N ASN A 759 -4.18 -36.34 8.51
CA ASN A 759 -5.63 -36.37 8.32
C ASN A 759 -6.10 -37.09 7.03
N GLY A 760 -5.18 -37.61 6.22
CA GLY A 760 -5.47 -38.35 4.98
C GLY A 760 -5.92 -37.50 3.77
N SER A 761 -5.81 -36.16 3.82
CA SER A 761 -6.17 -35.25 2.72
C SER A 761 -4.94 -34.74 1.94
N ASN A 762 -5.05 -33.66 1.15
CA ASN A 762 -3.89 -32.97 0.54
C ASN A 762 -3.34 -31.90 1.50
N TYR A 763 -2.05 -31.58 1.39
CA TYR A 763 -1.51 -30.39 2.06
C TYR A 763 -2.17 -29.13 1.48
N ARG A 764 -2.53 -28.16 2.34
CA ARG A 764 -3.03 -26.87 1.89
C ARG A 764 -2.33 -25.74 2.63
N TYR A 765 -2.23 -24.62 1.92
CA TYR A 765 -1.59 -23.41 2.41
C TYR A 765 -2.09 -23.02 3.83
N PRO A 766 -1.18 -22.64 4.75
CA PRO A 766 0.27 -22.43 4.54
C PRO A 766 1.13 -23.70 4.61
N GLN A 767 0.58 -24.89 4.92
CA GLN A 767 1.36 -26.13 4.84
C GLN A 767 1.52 -26.56 3.37
N LEU A 768 2.76 -26.56 2.86
CA LEU A 768 3.01 -26.82 1.44
C LEU A 768 3.23 -28.30 1.18
N THR A 769 4.09 -28.91 1.98
CA THR A 769 4.43 -30.33 1.93
C THR A 769 4.55 -30.86 3.36
N ARG A 770 4.98 -32.11 3.53
CA ARG A 770 5.36 -32.62 4.85
C ARG A 770 6.46 -31.77 5.52
N TYR A 771 7.34 -31.17 4.72
CA TYR A 771 8.61 -30.64 5.20
C TYR A 771 8.58 -29.13 5.42
N ILE A 772 7.83 -28.42 4.59
CA ILE A 772 7.82 -26.95 4.57
C ILE A 772 6.42 -26.40 4.81
N ARG A 773 6.38 -25.42 5.70
CA ARG A 773 5.26 -24.52 5.91
C ARG A 773 5.68 -23.11 5.48
N ALA A 774 4.91 -22.54 4.58
CA ALA A 774 5.18 -21.24 3.97
C ALA A 774 5.32 -20.15 5.06
N MET A 775 6.45 -19.43 5.05
CA MET A 775 6.77 -18.21 5.85
C MET A 775 6.98 -18.53 7.33
N GLN A 776 7.04 -19.80 7.67
CA GLN A 776 6.99 -20.29 9.03
C GLN A 776 8.07 -21.36 9.21
N SER A 777 9.33 -20.95 9.11
CA SER A 777 10.50 -21.83 9.31
C SER A 777 10.44 -22.51 10.67
N ARG A 778 10.03 -21.79 11.72
CA ARG A 778 9.82 -22.31 13.08
C ARG A 778 8.77 -23.42 13.17
N GLN A 779 7.84 -23.51 12.22
CA GLN A 779 6.82 -24.57 12.15
C GLN A 779 7.10 -25.60 11.04
N SER A 780 8.25 -25.51 10.37
CA SER A 780 8.61 -26.42 9.28
C SER A 780 9.39 -27.63 9.81
N LEU A 781 8.88 -28.84 9.53
CA LEU A 781 9.50 -30.09 9.97
C LEU A 781 10.95 -30.23 9.50
N LEU A 782 11.30 -29.72 8.31
CA LEU A 782 12.69 -29.70 7.84
C LEU A 782 13.61 -29.01 8.86
N VAL A 783 13.21 -27.84 9.34
CA VAL A 783 13.98 -27.04 10.31
C VAL A 783 14.03 -27.74 11.66
N TRP A 784 12.93 -28.38 12.10
CA TRP A 784 12.93 -29.17 13.34
C TRP A 784 13.95 -30.32 13.30
N LYS A 785 14.02 -31.01 12.16
CA LYS A 785 14.98 -32.12 11.96
C LYS A 785 16.43 -31.63 11.99
N LEU A 786 16.70 -30.46 11.39
CA LEU A 786 18.03 -29.84 11.38
C LEU A 786 18.45 -29.29 12.75
N MET A 787 17.50 -28.74 13.51
CA MET A 787 17.73 -28.23 14.87
C MET A 787 17.68 -29.31 15.95
N GLY A 788 17.23 -30.53 15.59
CA GLY A 788 17.11 -31.65 16.52
C GLY A 788 16.01 -31.48 17.58
N SER A 789 15.05 -30.56 17.37
CA SER A 789 13.94 -30.30 18.30
C SER A 789 12.72 -29.72 17.58
N ARG A 790 11.54 -29.90 18.17
CA ARG A 790 10.30 -29.22 17.76
C ARG A 790 10.34 -27.77 18.23
N LEU A 791 10.10 -26.82 17.33
CA LEU A 791 10.39 -25.39 17.57
C LEU A 791 9.14 -24.51 17.71
N ASP A 792 7.95 -24.99 17.39
CA ASP A 792 6.70 -24.21 17.34
C ASP A 792 6.08 -23.92 18.72
N GLY A 793 6.80 -24.21 19.80
CA GLY A 793 6.34 -24.09 21.18
C GLY A 793 5.42 -25.23 21.65
N ARG A 794 5.28 -26.31 20.87
CA ARG A 794 4.39 -27.45 21.17
C ARG A 794 5.17 -28.76 21.36
N SER A 795 4.55 -29.70 22.07
CA SER A 795 4.95 -31.12 22.10
C SER A 795 4.12 -31.95 21.11
N ASN A 796 4.56 -33.17 20.78
CA ASN A 796 3.77 -34.10 19.94
C ASN A 796 2.39 -34.42 20.55
N ASP A 797 2.31 -34.51 21.88
CA ASP A 797 1.03 -34.77 22.57
C ASP A 797 0.13 -33.54 22.64
N THR A 798 0.64 -32.34 22.31
CA THR A 798 -0.13 -31.09 22.40
C THR A 798 -1.33 -31.10 21.45
N ARG A 799 -1.21 -31.77 20.29
CA ARG A 799 -2.28 -31.72 19.28
C ARG A 799 -2.37 -33.00 18.42
N PRO A 800 -3.46 -33.78 18.54
CA PRO A 800 -3.67 -34.94 17.69
C PRO A 800 -3.81 -34.57 16.20
N GLY A 801 -3.08 -35.28 15.33
CA GLY A 801 -3.23 -35.17 13.88
C GLY A 801 -2.45 -34.02 13.22
N ASP A 802 -1.46 -33.45 13.91
CA ASP A 802 -0.42 -32.61 13.29
C ASP A 802 0.84 -33.42 12.95
N LEU A 803 1.89 -32.71 12.52
CA LEU A 803 3.18 -33.32 12.26
C LEU A 803 3.92 -33.55 13.57
N ASP A 804 4.22 -34.81 13.86
CA ASP A 804 5.08 -35.16 14.99
C ASP A 804 6.56 -34.94 14.67
N PHE A 805 7.28 -34.41 15.65
CA PHE A 805 8.73 -34.39 15.64
C PHE A 805 9.26 -35.71 16.17
N GLU A 806 10.04 -36.39 15.33
CA GLU A 806 10.90 -37.49 15.74
C GLU A 806 12.35 -37.07 15.51
N PRO A 807 13.31 -37.37 16.41
CA PRO A 807 14.71 -37.07 16.17
C PRO A 807 15.22 -37.67 14.84
N HIS A 808 16.05 -36.92 14.13
CA HIS A 808 16.71 -37.44 12.94
C HIS A 808 17.82 -38.42 13.37
N GLY A 809 17.78 -39.66 12.88
CA GLY A 809 18.67 -40.73 13.35
C GLY A 809 20.15 -40.49 13.01
N PRO A 810 20.51 -40.30 11.71
CA PRO A 810 21.87 -39.96 11.29
C PRO A 810 22.24 -38.49 11.53
N ALA A 811 23.53 -38.18 11.71
CA ALA A 811 23.98 -36.79 11.73
C ALA A 811 24.02 -36.20 10.30
N HIS A 812 23.33 -35.08 10.08
CA HIS A 812 23.32 -34.35 8.79
C HIS A 812 24.53 -33.41 8.63
N ASN A 813 25.24 -33.08 9.71
CA ASN A 813 26.43 -32.20 9.73
C ASN A 813 26.21 -30.82 9.10
N ALA A 814 24.97 -30.34 9.01
CA ALA A 814 24.68 -28.98 8.60
C ALA A 814 25.12 -28.01 9.71
N THR A 815 25.79 -26.93 9.34
CA THR A 815 26.25 -25.91 10.28
C THR A 815 25.08 -25.01 10.72
N PRO A 816 25.17 -24.33 11.88
CA PRO A 816 24.15 -23.37 12.29
C PRO A 816 23.88 -22.26 11.26
N ALA A 817 24.90 -21.85 10.50
CA ALA A 817 24.74 -20.89 9.41
C ALA A 817 23.92 -21.46 8.25
N GLU A 818 24.23 -22.68 7.80
CA GLU A 818 23.46 -23.37 6.75
C GLU A 818 22.00 -23.57 7.16
N ILE A 819 21.74 -23.93 8.43
CA ILE A 819 20.37 -24.10 8.95
C ILE A 819 19.63 -22.76 8.95
N ARG A 820 20.29 -21.66 9.33
CA ARG A 820 19.70 -20.31 9.26
C ARG A 820 19.41 -19.86 7.84
N THR A 821 20.28 -20.18 6.88
CA THR A 821 20.03 -19.90 5.46
C THR A 821 18.76 -20.63 4.99
N ILE A 822 18.58 -21.90 5.35
CA ILE A 822 17.34 -22.64 5.06
C ILE A 822 16.12 -22.00 5.74
N ALA A 823 16.24 -21.58 7.00
CA ALA A 823 15.16 -20.92 7.71
C ALA A 823 14.75 -19.58 7.06
N ARG A 824 15.73 -18.73 6.70
CA ARG A 824 15.51 -17.47 5.98
C ARG A 824 14.82 -17.72 4.64
N TRP A 825 15.29 -18.70 3.86
CA TRP A 825 14.64 -19.06 2.59
C TRP A 825 13.16 -19.40 2.78
N ILE A 826 12.81 -20.19 3.81
CA ILE A 826 11.41 -20.52 4.12
C ILE A 826 10.62 -19.28 4.54
N ASP A 827 11.19 -18.45 5.42
CA ASP A 827 10.53 -17.25 5.95
C ASP A 827 10.33 -16.15 4.89
N LEU A 828 11.18 -16.10 3.87
CA LEU A 828 11.15 -15.11 2.79
C LEU A 828 10.32 -15.52 1.56
N GLY A 829 9.78 -16.75 1.49
CA GLY A 829 8.97 -17.13 0.32
C GLY A 829 9.32 -18.42 -0.38
N CYS A 830 10.31 -19.17 0.09
CA CYS A 830 10.91 -20.29 -0.63
C CYS A 830 11.23 -19.93 -2.09
N ALA A 831 11.86 -18.78 -2.33
CA ALA A 831 12.07 -18.31 -3.69
C ALA A 831 12.97 -19.23 -4.52
N VAL A 832 12.66 -19.36 -5.81
CA VAL A 832 13.47 -20.05 -6.82
C VAL A 832 13.46 -19.27 -8.12
N ASP A 833 14.64 -19.06 -8.69
CA ASP A 833 14.78 -18.40 -9.98
C ASP A 833 14.41 -19.35 -11.13
N PHE A 834 13.81 -18.80 -12.19
CA PHE A 834 13.52 -19.58 -13.38
C PHE A 834 14.81 -19.95 -14.14
N PRO A 835 14.89 -21.17 -14.68
CA PRO A 835 16.07 -21.64 -15.39
C PRO A 835 16.20 -21.01 -16.78
N GLY A 836 17.45 -20.90 -17.26
CA GLY A 836 17.76 -20.46 -18.63
C GLY A 836 17.41 -18.99 -18.89
N GLU A 837 17.11 -18.65 -20.15
CA GLU A 837 16.84 -17.26 -20.60
C GLU A 837 15.43 -16.76 -20.25
N VAL A 838 14.60 -17.59 -19.61
CA VAL A 838 13.21 -17.24 -19.28
C VAL A 838 13.20 -16.05 -18.32
N HIS A 839 12.81 -14.88 -18.83
CA HIS A 839 12.78 -13.61 -18.10
C HIS A 839 14.08 -13.29 -17.33
N ALA A 840 15.22 -13.58 -17.96
CA ALA A 840 16.52 -13.14 -17.44
C ALA A 840 16.51 -11.61 -17.18
N GLY A 841 17.02 -11.18 -16.01
CA GLY A 841 16.97 -9.80 -15.53
C GLY A 841 15.75 -9.46 -14.66
N TYR A 842 14.78 -10.37 -14.52
CA TYR A 842 13.55 -10.21 -13.71
C TYR A 842 13.36 -11.36 -12.71
N ARG A 843 14.47 -11.99 -12.34
CA ARG A 843 14.51 -13.07 -11.34
C ARG A 843 14.35 -12.52 -9.93
N TYR A 844 14.30 -13.42 -8.94
CA TYR A 844 14.23 -13.04 -7.54
C TYR A 844 15.48 -12.27 -7.11
N THR A 845 16.62 -12.71 -7.63
CA THR A 845 17.97 -12.19 -7.34
C THR A 845 18.33 -10.93 -8.12
N ASP A 846 17.56 -10.59 -9.15
CA ASP A 846 17.77 -9.39 -9.95
C ASP A 846 17.24 -8.14 -9.23
N ASP A 847 17.89 -7.01 -9.49
CA ASP A 847 17.49 -5.70 -9.01
C ASP A 847 16.56 -5.03 -10.03
N ASN A 848 15.31 -4.82 -9.62
CA ASN A 848 14.38 -3.98 -10.37
C ASN A 848 13.76 -2.90 -9.46
N LEU A 849 14.37 -2.63 -8.30
CA LEU A 849 14.01 -1.46 -7.52
C LEU A 849 14.52 -0.23 -8.27
N LEU A 850 13.74 0.84 -8.33
CA LEU A 850 14.21 2.07 -8.95
C LEU A 850 15.05 2.85 -7.94
N PRO A 851 16.16 3.49 -8.35
CA PRO A 851 16.92 4.35 -7.45
C PRO A 851 16.03 5.49 -6.94
N VAL A 852 16.15 5.85 -5.67
CA VAL A 852 15.44 6.97 -5.08
C VAL A 852 16.08 8.28 -5.54
N VAL A 853 15.28 9.16 -6.13
CA VAL A 853 15.68 10.52 -6.50
C VAL A 853 14.76 11.52 -5.80
N HIS A 854 15.30 12.28 -4.87
CA HIS A 854 14.55 13.26 -4.10
C HIS A 854 15.15 14.65 -4.20
N ILE A 855 14.44 15.56 -4.88
CA ILE A 855 14.80 16.98 -4.93
C ILE A 855 14.23 17.65 -3.67
N ALA A 856 15.06 17.84 -2.65
CA ALA A 856 14.68 18.46 -1.38
C ALA A 856 14.59 19.99 -1.48
N SER A 857 15.44 20.58 -2.32
CA SER A 857 15.45 22.01 -2.65
C SER A 857 15.82 22.17 -4.13
N PRO A 858 15.10 22.97 -4.93
CA PRO A 858 13.95 23.81 -4.56
C PRO A 858 12.67 23.01 -4.29
N LYS A 859 11.73 23.60 -3.54
CA LYS A 859 10.39 23.03 -3.33
C LYS A 859 9.47 23.34 -4.53
N PRO A 860 8.51 22.45 -4.89
CA PRO A 860 7.54 22.72 -5.93
C PRO A 860 6.70 23.98 -5.67
N GLY A 861 6.35 24.68 -6.76
CA GLY A 861 5.53 25.88 -6.73
C GLY A 861 6.30 27.16 -6.40
N HIS A 862 5.55 28.19 -5.99
CA HIS A 862 6.11 29.52 -5.74
C HIS A 862 6.74 29.63 -4.34
N GLN A 863 7.95 30.19 -4.27
CA GLN A 863 8.72 30.41 -3.05
C GLN A 863 9.10 31.89 -2.89
N ALA A 864 8.84 32.50 -1.73
CA ALA A 864 9.24 33.90 -1.51
C ALA A 864 10.78 34.09 -1.56
N ARG A 865 11.53 33.08 -1.11
CA ARG A 865 13.00 33.07 -1.08
C ARG A 865 13.52 31.72 -1.53
N PHE A 866 14.58 31.74 -2.32
CA PHE A 866 15.39 30.58 -2.65
C PHE A 866 16.86 30.94 -2.41
N ASP A 867 17.62 30.09 -1.74
CA ASP A 867 19.05 30.32 -1.45
C ASP A 867 19.95 30.06 -2.67
N GLY A 868 19.37 29.57 -3.77
CA GLY A 868 20.10 29.20 -4.97
C GLY A 868 20.74 27.82 -4.86
N VAL A 869 20.51 27.05 -3.79
CA VAL A 869 21.13 25.74 -3.60
C VAL A 869 20.15 24.64 -4.00
N LEU A 870 20.49 23.92 -5.07
CA LEU A 870 19.92 22.62 -5.36
C LEU A 870 20.45 21.62 -4.32
N LYS A 871 19.54 20.91 -3.63
CA LYS A 871 19.88 19.80 -2.74
C LYS A 871 19.10 18.56 -3.14
N VAL A 872 19.79 17.47 -3.43
CA VAL A 872 19.19 16.23 -3.93
C VAL A 872 19.71 15.04 -3.14
N GLY A 873 18.79 14.22 -2.63
CA GLY A 873 19.07 12.90 -2.07
C GLY A 873 18.98 11.82 -3.15
N LEU A 874 19.99 10.95 -3.22
CA LEU A 874 20.14 9.85 -4.17
C LEU A 874 20.56 8.59 -3.42
N VAL A 875 19.75 7.54 -3.47
CA VAL A 875 20.11 6.24 -2.89
C VAL A 875 19.50 5.10 -3.68
N ASP A 876 20.24 4.00 -3.78
CA ASP A 876 19.69 2.71 -4.16
C ASP A 876 20.24 1.67 -3.19
N VAL A 877 19.35 0.90 -2.56
CA VAL A 877 19.72 -0.02 -1.48
C VAL A 877 20.07 -1.42 -1.97
N GLU A 878 19.88 -1.71 -3.26
CA GLU A 878 20.16 -3.02 -3.81
C GLU A 878 21.51 -3.06 -4.55
N SER A 879 21.63 -2.41 -5.70
CA SER A 879 22.86 -2.39 -6.50
C SER A 879 23.71 -1.14 -6.28
N GLY A 880 23.12 -0.08 -5.71
CA GLY A 880 23.75 1.21 -5.46
C GLY A 880 23.72 2.14 -6.66
N ILE A 881 24.02 3.42 -6.45
CA ILE A 881 23.98 4.44 -7.50
C ILE A 881 25.16 4.29 -8.49
N ASP A 882 24.86 4.43 -9.79
CA ASP A 882 25.85 4.70 -10.85
C ASP A 882 26.02 6.22 -11.00
N TRP A 883 27.01 6.77 -10.30
CA TRP A 883 27.25 8.22 -10.27
C TRP A 883 27.63 8.82 -11.62
N ASP A 884 28.19 8.04 -12.54
CA ASP A 884 28.55 8.50 -13.89
C ASP A 884 27.30 8.74 -14.75
N SER A 885 26.15 8.21 -14.34
CA SER A 885 24.87 8.36 -15.03
C SER A 885 24.07 9.61 -14.60
N LEU A 886 24.52 10.34 -13.57
CA LEU A 886 23.81 11.50 -13.02
C LEU A 886 23.63 12.59 -14.08
N GLN A 887 22.38 13.00 -14.28
CA GLN A 887 22.01 14.08 -15.20
C GLN A 887 21.13 15.10 -14.47
N ILE A 888 21.48 16.37 -14.62
CA ILE A 888 20.69 17.51 -14.16
C ILE A 888 20.31 18.32 -15.39
N GLU A 889 19.02 18.55 -15.56
CA GLU A 889 18.48 19.35 -16.67
C GLU A 889 17.64 20.50 -16.12
N ILE A 890 17.71 21.66 -16.76
CA ILE A 890 16.94 22.85 -16.36
C ILE A 890 16.30 23.50 -17.58
N ASP A 891 15.08 23.99 -17.40
CA ASP A 891 14.40 24.90 -18.30
C ASP A 891 13.99 26.15 -17.52
N THR A 892 14.62 27.27 -17.83
CA THR A 892 14.35 28.55 -17.18
C THR A 892 13.18 29.30 -17.81
N ASP A 893 12.61 28.77 -18.90
CA ASP A 893 11.44 29.32 -19.58
C ASP A 893 10.53 28.17 -20.10
N PRO A 894 9.93 27.37 -19.20
CA PRO A 894 9.31 26.08 -19.53
C PRO A 894 8.07 26.16 -20.45
N PHE A 895 7.54 27.36 -20.70
CA PHE A 895 6.35 27.55 -21.55
C PHE A 895 6.68 27.98 -22.98
N THR A 896 7.80 28.67 -23.21
CA THR A 896 8.18 29.20 -24.53
C THR A 896 9.60 28.88 -24.96
N GLY A 897 10.41 28.35 -24.04
CA GLY A 897 11.80 28.02 -24.23
C GLY A 897 12.05 26.72 -24.98
N PRO A 898 13.32 26.28 -25.06
CA PRO A 898 13.72 25.10 -25.82
C PRO A 898 13.41 23.76 -25.12
N GLY A 899 12.77 23.77 -23.94
CA GLY A 899 12.64 22.58 -23.09
C GLY A 899 13.84 22.39 -22.18
N LEU A 900 13.79 21.35 -21.35
CA LEU A 900 14.87 20.94 -20.44
C LEU A 900 16.20 20.79 -21.17
N GLN A 901 17.23 21.49 -20.68
CA GLN A 901 18.59 21.44 -21.21
C GLN A 901 19.55 20.86 -20.17
N PRO A 902 20.50 20.00 -20.57
CA PRO A 902 21.49 19.46 -19.65
C PRO A 902 22.41 20.56 -19.11
N VAL A 903 22.77 20.46 -17.84
CA VAL A 903 23.71 21.34 -17.16
C VAL A 903 24.99 20.57 -16.85
N SER A 904 26.17 21.19 -16.99
CA SER A 904 27.45 20.55 -16.63
C SER A 904 27.41 20.09 -15.17
N THR A 905 27.79 18.85 -14.88
CA THR A 905 27.89 18.32 -13.51
C THR A 905 29.13 18.87 -12.75
N ASP A 906 29.95 19.70 -13.39
CA ASP A 906 31.03 20.43 -12.71
C ASP A 906 30.46 21.35 -11.60
N GLY A 907 31.07 21.28 -10.41
CA GLY A 907 30.65 22.06 -9.24
C GLY A 907 29.46 21.46 -8.48
N ILE A 908 29.16 20.18 -8.70
CA ILE A 908 28.34 19.38 -7.77
C ILE A 908 29.26 18.90 -6.64
N ASP A 909 28.91 19.26 -5.42
CA ASP A 909 29.59 18.80 -4.22
C ASP A 909 28.79 17.63 -3.62
N VAL A 910 29.43 16.47 -3.46
CA VAL A 910 28.91 15.41 -2.59
C VAL A 910 29.16 15.85 -1.16
N THR A 911 28.11 15.87 -0.33
CA THR A 911 28.24 16.32 1.06
C THR A 911 29.00 15.28 1.91
N ASP A 912 29.12 15.54 3.23
CA ASP A 912 29.61 14.53 4.18
C ASP A 912 28.72 13.27 4.22
N ASP A 913 27.45 13.41 3.82
CA ASP A 913 26.57 12.29 3.49
C ASP A 913 26.74 11.94 2.00
N PRO A 914 27.23 10.72 1.67
CA PRO A 914 27.49 10.31 0.30
C PRO A 914 26.21 10.15 -0.55
N THR A 915 25.03 10.16 0.08
CA THR A 915 23.74 10.10 -0.60
C THR A 915 23.20 11.47 -0.99
N VAL A 916 23.83 12.56 -0.56
CA VAL A 916 23.36 13.93 -0.83
C VAL A 916 24.34 14.69 -1.71
N ILE A 917 23.79 15.31 -2.75
CA ILE A 917 24.52 16.23 -3.61
C ILE A 917 23.97 17.65 -3.48
N GLU A 918 24.86 18.62 -3.57
CA GLU A 918 24.53 20.03 -3.59
C GLU A 918 25.10 20.74 -4.81
N ARG A 919 24.39 21.75 -5.28
CA ARG A 919 24.87 22.66 -6.32
C ARG A 919 24.34 24.07 -6.10
N GLN A 920 25.25 25.04 -6.06
CA GLN A 920 24.90 26.46 -6.06
C GLN A 920 24.56 26.95 -7.48
N TRP A 921 23.49 27.73 -7.58
CA TRP A 921 23.12 28.53 -8.72
C TRP A 921 23.04 30.00 -8.33
N GLU A 922 23.73 30.85 -9.09
CA GLU A 922 23.80 32.29 -8.81
C GLU A 922 22.87 33.11 -9.72
N ASP A 923 22.53 32.59 -10.91
CA ASP A 923 21.94 33.35 -12.01
C ASP A 923 20.60 32.76 -12.52
N LEU A 924 19.74 32.29 -11.63
CA LEU A 924 18.39 31.86 -12.01
C LEU A 924 17.42 33.06 -12.17
N PRO A 925 16.52 33.04 -13.16
CA PRO A 925 15.52 34.08 -13.32
C PRO A 925 14.54 34.10 -12.14
N ARG A 926 14.23 35.31 -11.67
CA ARG A 926 13.29 35.55 -10.57
C ARG A 926 11.89 35.80 -11.12
N ASN A 927 10.87 35.46 -10.33
CA ASN A 927 9.45 35.65 -10.65
C ASN A 927 9.03 35.01 -11.98
N GLN A 928 9.68 33.91 -12.34
CA GLN A 928 9.40 33.10 -13.52
C GLN A 928 9.41 31.63 -13.10
N ASP A 929 8.56 30.82 -13.72
CA ASP A 929 8.60 29.37 -13.55
C ASP A 929 9.88 28.79 -14.15
N ILE A 930 10.47 27.85 -13.42
CA ILE A 930 11.65 27.09 -13.81
C ILE A 930 11.29 25.62 -13.62
N LEU A 931 11.62 24.79 -14.61
CA LEU A 931 11.51 23.35 -14.51
C LEU A 931 12.91 22.76 -14.30
N LEU A 932 13.06 21.96 -13.26
CA LEU A 932 14.26 21.19 -12.95
C LEU A 932 13.96 19.70 -13.10
N ALA A 933 14.88 18.95 -13.70
CA ALA A 933 14.86 17.49 -13.70
C ALA A 933 16.19 16.93 -13.21
N VAL A 934 16.12 15.88 -12.39
CA VAL A 934 17.28 15.09 -11.97
C VAL A 934 17.01 13.63 -12.32
N THR A 935 17.97 13.02 -13.00
CA THR A 935 17.92 11.62 -13.45
C THR A 935 19.18 10.90 -12.98
N VAL A 936 19.03 9.66 -12.53
CA VAL A 936 20.16 8.77 -12.24
C VAL A 936 19.79 7.33 -12.56
N ARG A 937 20.80 6.50 -12.77
CA ARG A 937 20.70 5.04 -12.81
C ARG A 937 21.32 4.41 -11.57
N ASP A 938 20.84 3.24 -11.21
CA ASP A 938 21.57 2.34 -10.34
C ASP A 938 22.61 1.51 -11.14
N ARG A 939 23.38 0.67 -10.44
CA ARG A 939 24.40 -0.19 -11.07
C ARG A 939 23.82 -1.42 -11.77
N ALA A 940 22.54 -1.73 -11.57
CA ALA A 940 21.80 -2.71 -12.35
C ALA A 940 21.31 -2.14 -13.69
N GLY A 941 21.26 -0.82 -13.83
CA GLY A 941 20.82 -0.10 -15.03
C GLY A 941 19.40 0.45 -14.92
N ASN A 942 18.67 0.23 -13.82
CA ASN A 942 17.35 0.84 -13.64
C ASN A 942 17.50 2.35 -13.47
N ARG A 943 16.56 3.11 -14.01
CA ARG A 943 16.62 4.57 -14.10
C ARG A 943 15.45 5.19 -13.37
N ASN A 944 15.70 6.23 -12.58
CA ASN A 944 14.62 7.06 -12.05
C ASN A 944 14.85 8.54 -12.36
N ARG A 945 13.75 9.29 -12.37
CA ARG A 945 13.74 10.72 -12.67
C ARG A 945 12.76 11.45 -11.77
N ALA A 946 13.23 12.52 -11.15
CA ALA A 946 12.39 13.47 -10.41
C ALA A 946 12.37 14.82 -11.12
N THR A 947 11.23 15.50 -11.09
CA THR A 947 11.08 16.85 -11.65
C THR A 947 10.40 17.77 -10.64
N VAL A 948 10.75 19.05 -10.71
CA VAL A 948 10.15 20.11 -9.90
C VAL A 948 10.01 21.36 -10.75
N ARG A 949 8.77 21.83 -10.93
CA ARG A 949 8.46 23.18 -11.38
C ARG A 949 8.33 24.10 -10.17
N PHE A 950 9.14 25.16 -10.15
CA PHE A 950 9.17 26.13 -9.06
C PHE A 950 9.38 27.56 -9.59
N SER A 951 9.06 28.56 -8.77
CA SER A 951 9.43 29.96 -9.02
C SER A 951 9.81 30.64 -7.72
N PHE A 952 10.55 31.75 -7.78
CA PHE A 952 10.95 32.46 -6.58
C PHE A 952 11.11 33.98 -6.76
N GLU A 953 10.87 34.77 -5.71
CA GLU A 953 10.95 36.24 -5.79
C GLU A 953 12.38 36.77 -5.61
N THR A 954 13.11 36.21 -4.65
CA THR A 954 14.43 36.70 -4.24
C THR A 954 15.44 35.56 -4.08
N LEU A 955 16.66 35.77 -4.62
CA LEU A 955 17.83 34.97 -4.25
C LEU A 955 18.33 35.47 -2.90
N ALA A 956 18.34 34.60 -1.91
CA ALA A 956 18.92 34.89 -0.61
C ALA A 956 20.46 34.81 -0.69
N GLN A 957 21.11 35.78 -1.35
CA GLN A 957 22.57 35.87 -1.28
C GLN A 957 23.01 36.30 0.12
N GLY A 958 23.56 35.37 0.89
CA GLY A 958 24.35 35.66 2.10
C GLY A 958 23.59 35.84 3.42
N CYS A 959 22.39 35.30 3.58
CA CYS A 959 21.78 35.17 4.91
C CYS A 959 22.12 33.80 5.50
N PHE A 960 22.87 33.79 6.61
CA PHE A 960 23.10 32.59 7.42
C PHE A 960 21.77 31.95 7.84
N ASN A 961 21.75 30.63 8.01
CA ASN A 961 20.63 29.94 8.63
C ASN A 961 20.45 30.50 10.05
N PRO A 962 19.24 30.94 10.48
CA PRO A 962 19.02 31.45 11.83
C PRO A 962 19.46 30.47 12.94
N ARG A 963 19.51 29.16 12.64
CA ARG A 963 20.04 28.14 13.55
C ARG A 963 21.56 28.13 13.66
N ASP A 964 22.31 28.61 12.67
CA ASP A 964 23.78 28.75 12.75
C ASP A 964 24.20 29.89 13.69
N LEU A 965 23.27 30.82 13.99
CA LEU A 965 23.45 31.87 14.98
C LEU A 965 23.10 31.41 16.41
N TRP A 966 22.33 30.32 16.56
CA TRP A 966 21.86 29.85 17.87
C TRP A 966 23.00 29.39 18.82
N PRO A 967 24.08 28.75 18.33
CA PRO A 967 25.27 28.46 19.14
C PRO A 967 26.08 29.71 19.54
N LEU A 968 25.89 30.84 18.84
CA LEU A 968 26.62 32.10 19.07
C LEU A 968 25.91 33.04 20.05
N LEU A 969 24.59 32.90 20.23
CA LEU A 969 23.78 33.68 21.16
C LEU A 969 24.22 33.60 22.65
N PRO A 970 24.70 32.47 23.19
CA PRO A 970 25.14 32.43 24.59
C PRO A 970 26.51 33.09 24.83
N GLN A 971 27.22 33.55 23.79
CA GLN A 971 28.51 34.26 23.95
C GLN A 971 28.40 35.78 23.90
N TRP A 972 27.22 36.34 23.65
CA TRP A 972 27.03 37.79 23.60
C TRP A 972 26.81 38.35 25.00
N SER A 973 27.91 38.70 25.66
CA SER A 973 27.84 39.68 26.76
C SER A 973 27.37 41.02 26.17
N SER A 974 26.57 41.75 26.95
CA SER A 974 25.74 42.89 26.53
C SER A 974 26.48 44.15 26.03
N SER A 975 27.70 44.04 25.50
CA SER A 975 28.52 45.18 25.09
C SER A 975 29.24 45.07 23.73
N GLU A 976 29.07 44.01 22.94
CA GLU A 976 29.84 43.83 21.68
C GLU A 976 29.03 43.61 20.39
N ALA A 977 27.69 43.62 20.40
CA ALA A 977 26.94 43.59 19.14
C ALA A 977 27.03 44.96 18.44
N SER A 978 27.75 45.05 17.32
CA SER A 978 27.83 46.29 16.55
C SER A 978 26.47 46.58 15.89
N VAL A 979 26.12 47.87 15.73
CA VAL A 979 24.90 48.30 15.02
C VAL A 979 24.85 47.76 13.58
N LEU A 980 26.00 47.39 13.00
CA LEU A 980 26.09 46.76 11.68
C LEU A 980 25.57 45.30 11.68
N ASP A 981 25.77 44.54 12.76
CA ASP A 981 25.36 43.14 12.86
C ASP A 981 23.85 43.01 13.08
N LEU A 982 23.28 43.92 13.89
CA LEU A 982 21.83 44.07 14.05
C LEU A 982 21.16 44.61 12.77
N ALA A 983 21.80 45.53 12.04
CA ALA A 983 21.27 46.02 10.77
C ALA A 983 21.24 44.93 9.67
N ARG A 984 22.23 44.02 9.66
CA ARG A 984 22.24 42.85 8.76
C ARG A 984 21.20 41.80 9.13
N LEU A 985 20.95 41.60 10.43
CA LEU A 985 19.89 40.72 10.93
C LEU A 985 18.50 41.23 10.52
N VAL A 986 18.27 42.54 10.60
CA VAL A 986 17.00 43.19 10.22
C VAL A 986 16.79 43.25 8.71
N SER A 987 17.85 43.19 7.89
CA SER A 987 17.70 43.00 6.43
C SER A 987 17.43 41.55 6.00
N CYS A 988 17.64 40.57 6.88
CA CYS A 988 17.37 39.15 6.64
C CYS A 988 16.01 38.67 7.19
N LEU A 989 15.36 39.42 8.10
CA LEU A 989 13.94 39.24 8.45
C LEU A 989 13.10 39.97 7.41
#